data_AF-A0A315AJ47-F1
#
_entry.id   AF-A0A315AJ47-F1
#
_cell.length_a   1.000
_cell.length_b   1.000
_cell.length_c   1.000
_cell.angle_alpha   90.00
_cell.angle_beta   90.00
_cell.angle_gamma   90.00
#
_symmetry.space_group_name_H-M   'P 1'
#
loop_
_entity.id
_entity.type
_entity.pdbx_description
1 polymer ?
#
loop_
_entity_poly.entity_id
_entity_poly.type
_entity_poly.pdbx_seq_one_letter_code
_entity_poly.pdbx_strand_id
1 'polypeptide(L)'
;MNNTDKQVTELPWTGERYLPSIQGGVELEHFHRYLFAEQLVKGKCILDIASGEGYGSALMARSASSVVGVDISEDAVIHAREKYRADNLEYRVGSCAAIPLEDHSVDVIVSFETIEHHDQHEEMMREIKRVLKPDGVLLISCPDKLEYSDKPGYKNEYHVKELYREEFVQLLADHFKKHVMFGQRAAYGSLILQEEGLYENITARIDDKFAPPVKGLANALYLIAIASDVQLPAVQVGLLDQELKSISEISERDVWIATLNETIQSLILDRDSQKAGYEQLQEELKNLRATYCLDRADQKSLHEKEIAERDARIFNLSVAIQSLEREQPKTDEIAALKLELRALRQSTSWRVTSPMRTMVNLTRRFLGSSMKTTPKAPENQFAPQATVVSVQNLGGKRTPEEEPNAPARLSEKYRVLLTSFYCPTRAHAGGLRILDMYALLRAKCPDARIDLFTCSRPGIDWSLDDANAIFDNIYLTNSDDLNPEELRLLQGGLSVRYDLVDLQFHQTARRMDAFRAIGSKVIFTPMESLAKAFYLELVAMFRRGNLHGIRRLAGGLQAALEEISFCRKADETVCVSETDASFLRRVGGGGKVRSIETGISQIEFGDALSPGFVPAQAASKNAKLIYVAYFGSQTNIDALNWFLEHVHPLVKKSVPGYKLSVVGRGDMAQFKKYEDASLELVGEVPEIGPHIADARVGIAPGLGGSGFRGKVNQYAVLGVPCVVSPVTLQGLAYRNGENVCVAESPADFARDCIRLLTDLEFNQRMATAARKLAIEHYSWQSKWPQISIVYVVKGAV
;
A
#
# COMPACT_ATOMS: atom_id res chain seq x y z
N MET A 1 -15.39 38.23 -24.16
CA MET A 1 -16.45 37.33 -23.66
C MET A 1 -15.77 36.26 -22.84
N ASN A 2 -16.33 35.87 -21.69
CA ASN A 2 -15.67 34.95 -20.78
C ASN A 2 -15.93 33.51 -21.25
N ASN A 3 -14.88 32.74 -21.52
CA ASN A 3 -14.99 31.29 -21.56
C ASN A 3 -14.60 30.79 -20.17
N THR A 4 -15.58 30.33 -19.41
CA THR A 4 -15.35 29.73 -18.08
C THR A 4 -15.22 28.24 -18.24
N ASP A 5 -14.04 27.70 -17.92
CA ASP A 5 -13.83 26.25 -17.85
C ASP A 5 -14.73 25.68 -16.76
N LYS A 6 -15.84 25.05 -17.19
CA LYS A 6 -16.56 24.11 -16.35
C LYS A 6 -15.67 22.88 -16.22
N GLN A 7 -15.39 22.47 -14.99
CA GLN A 7 -14.85 21.13 -14.74
C GLN A 7 -15.87 20.10 -15.23
N VAL A 8 -15.48 19.31 -16.23
CA VAL A 8 -16.26 18.14 -16.65
C VAL A 8 -16.37 17.19 -15.47
N THR A 9 -17.56 16.66 -15.22
CA THR A 9 -17.75 15.69 -14.12
C THR A 9 -17.07 14.36 -14.45
N GLU A 10 -16.05 13.96 -13.68
CA GLU A 10 -15.34 12.68 -13.88
C GLU A 10 -16.24 11.49 -13.54
N LEU A 11 -16.37 10.53 -14.47
CA LEU A 11 -17.01 9.25 -14.19
C LEU A 11 -16.09 8.36 -13.34
N PRO A 12 -16.57 7.77 -12.23
CA PRO A 12 -15.78 6.82 -11.46
C PRO A 12 -15.63 5.49 -12.22
N TRP A 13 -14.43 4.91 -12.21
CA TRP A 13 -14.22 3.57 -12.75
C TRP A 13 -14.82 2.50 -11.81
N THR A 14 -15.87 1.82 -12.29
CA THR A 14 -16.60 0.76 -11.57
C THR A 14 -16.19 -0.66 -11.98
N GLY A 15 -15.41 -0.80 -13.06
CA GLY A 15 -15.13 -2.09 -13.72
C GLY A 15 -16.23 -2.57 -14.68
N GLU A 16 -17.41 -1.93 -14.66
CA GLU A 16 -18.55 -2.21 -15.55
C GLU A 16 -18.28 -1.79 -17.00
N ARG A 17 -17.56 -0.67 -17.19
CA ARG A 17 -17.38 0.01 -18.48
C ARG A 17 -15.95 0.51 -18.65
N TYR A 18 -15.44 0.48 -19.89
CA TYR A 18 -14.10 0.96 -20.20
C TYR A 18 -14.03 2.50 -20.22
N LEU A 19 -12.98 3.06 -19.64
CA LEU A 19 -12.67 4.50 -19.65
C LEU A 19 -11.23 4.69 -20.20
N PRO A 20 -10.97 5.58 -21.18
CA PRO A 20 -9.63 5.85 -21.71
C PRO A 20 -8.60 6.45 -20.73
N SER A 21 -9.00 6.69 -19.48
CA SER A 21 -8.08 7.00 -18.37
C SER A 21 -7.42 5.75 -17.77
N ILE A 22 -7.89 4.54 -18.13
CA ILE A 22 -7.37 3.25 -17.67
C ILE A 22 -6.52 2.61 -18.76
N GLN A 23 -5.22 2.47 -18.49
CA GLN A 23 -4.25 1.89 -19.43
C GLN A 23 -4.07 0.38 -19.23
N GLY A 24 -3.84 -0.37 -20.32
CA GLY A 24 -3.47 -1.79 -20.27
C GLY A 24 -4.13 -2.71 -21.32
N GLY A 25 -4.32 -3.99 -20.99
CA GLY A 25 -4.85 -4.97 -21.95
C GLY A 25 -6.26 -4.63 -22.49
N VAL A 26 -7.15 -4.16 -21.62
CA VAL A 26 -8.53 -3.79 -22.00
C VAL A 26 -8.55 -2.57 -22.94
N GLU A 27 -7.60 -1.64 -22.80
CA GLU A 27 -7.41 -0.51 -23.72
C GLU A 27 -7.08 -1.00 -25.14
N LEU A 28 -6.11 -1.93 -25.27
CA LEU A 28 -5.76 -2.54 -26.57
C LEU A 28 -6.96 -3.23 -27.22
N GLU A 29 -7.73 -3.99 -26.45
CA GLU A 29 -8.83 -4.80 -26.96
C GLU A 29 -10.03 -3.94 -27.38
N HIS A 30 -10.45 -2.99 -26.54
CA HIS A 30 -11.54 -2.06 -26.88
C HIS A 30 -11.16 -1.04 -27.98
N PHE A 31 -9.93 -0.50 -27.96
CA PHE A 31 -9.53 0.51 -28.95
C PHE A 31 -9.37 -0.12 -30.35
N HIS A 32 -8.83 -1.35 -30.43
CA HIS A 32 -8.72 -2.07 -31.70
C HIS A 32 -10.10 -2.38 -32.31
N ARG A 33 -11.12 -2.68 -31.50
CA ARG A 33 -12.50 -2.89 -32.00
C ARG A 33 -13.09 -1.65 -32.70
N TYR A 34 -12.90 -0.45 -32.14
CA TYR A 34 -13.34 0.78 -32.82
C TYR A 34 -12.47 1.17 -34.03
N LEU A 35 -11.16 0.89 -34.03
CA LEU A 35 -10.32 1.04 -35.23
C LEU A 35 -10.72 0.08 -36.36
N PHE A 36 -11.16 -1.14 -36.02
CA PHE A 36 -11.75 -2.06 -36.99
C PHE A 36 -13.08 -1.54 -37.54
N ALA A 37 -13.90 -0.89 -36.70
CA ALA A 37 -15.13 -0.23 -37.12
C ALA A 37 -14.92 0.94 -38.09
N GLU A 38 -13.82 1.72 -37.96
CA GLU A 38 -13.54 2.86 -38.86
C GLU A 38 -13.55 2.49 -40.36
N GLN A 39 -13.26 1.22 -40.70
CA GLN A 39 -13.33 0.72 -42.08
C GLN A 39 -14.75 0.74 -42.68
N LEU A 40 -15.80 0.70 -41.84
CA LEU A 40 -17.20 0.62 -42.27
C LEU A 40 -17.95 1.96 -42.17
N VAL A 41 -17.53 2.86 -41.27
CA VAL A 41 -18.31 4.06 -40.93
C VAL A 41 -18.15 5.24 -41.91
N LYS A 42 -17.13 5.22 -42.78
CA LYS A 42 -16.75 6.39 -43.58
C LYS A 42 -17.89 6.87 -44.49
N GLY A 43 -18.36 8.11 -44.25
CA GLY A 43 -19.45 8.73 -44.99
C GLY A 43 -20.85 8.12 -44.74
N LYS A 44 -21.02 7.38 -43.65
CA LYS A 44 -22.28 6.70 -43.29
C LYS A 44 -22.95 7.30 -42.05
N CYS A 45 -24.25 7.03 -41.84
CA CYS A 45 -24.97 7.37 -40.61
C CYS A 45 -24.87 6.19 -39.63
N ILE A 46 -24.33 6.44 -38.42
CA ILE A 46 -23.94 5.41 -37.46
C ILE A 46 -24.78 5.49 -36.17
N LEU A 47 -25.17 4.34 -35.65
CA LEU A 47 -25.55 4.17 -34.23
C LEU A 47 -24.40 3.45 -33.50
N ASP A 48 -24.02 3.96 -32.35
CA ASP A 48 -23.12 3.31 -31.39
C ASP A 48 -23.97 3.00 -30.14
N ILE A 49 -24.41 1.74 -30.00
CA ILE A 49 -25.39 1.32 -28.97
C ILE A 49 -24.68 0.63 -27.80
N ALA A 50 -24.95 1.14 -26.59
CA ALA A 50 -24.09 1.09 -25.40
C ALA A 50 -22.76 1.83 -25.59
N SER A 51 -22.83 3.10 -26.02
CA SER A 51 -21.65 3.95 -26.29
C SER A 51 -20.76 4.26 -25.08
N GLY A 52 -21.20 3.93 -23.85
CA GLY A 52 -20.47 4.21 -22.62
C GLY A 52 -20.17 5.71 -22.45
N GLU A 53 -18.91 6.04 -22.16
CA GLU A 53 -18.46 7.43 -22.03
C GLU A 53 -18.23 8.17 -23.38
N GLY A 54 -18.49 7.51 -24.53
CA GLY A 54 -18.57 8.15 -25.85
C GLY A 54 -17.27 8.23 -26.67
N TYR A 55 -16.12 7.81 -26.14
CA TYR A 55 -14.84 7.92 -26.87
C TYR A 55 -14.85 7.17 -28.23
N GLY A 56 -15.58 6.05 -28.32
CA GLY A 56 -15.73 5.26 -29.56
C GLY A 56 -16.56 6.00 -30.61
N SER A 57 -17.70 6.56 -30.19
CA SER A 57 -18.56 7.41 -31.02
C SER A 57 -17.78 8.62 -31.56
N ALA A 58 -16.96 9.24 -30.70
CA ALA A 58 -16.09 10.36 -31.03
C ALA A 58 -14.93 10.00 -31.97
N LEU A 59 -14.45 8.76 -31.96
CA LEU A 59 -13.48 8.26 -32.93
C LEU A 59 -14.15 8.10 -34.31
N MET A 60 -15.28 7.39 -34.37
CA MET A 60 -16.03 7.15 -35.62
C MET A 60 -16.52 8.45 -36.28
N ALA A 61 -16.90 9.46 -35.49
CA ALA A 61 -17.31 10.78 -35.97
C ALA A 61 -16.24 11.51 -36.79
N ARG A 62 -14.96 11.11 -36.75
CA ARG A 62 -13.89 11.66 -37.60
C ARG A 62 -14.07 11.37 -39.09
N SER A 63 -14.84 10.34 -39.46
CA SER A 63 -15.05 9.95 -40.85
C SER A 63 -16.50 9.62 -41.23
N ALA A 64 -17.38 9.42 -40.25
CA ALA A 64 -18.81 9.23 -40.46
C ALA A 64 -19.53 10.50 -40.96
N SER A 65 -20.67 10.32 -41.63
CA SER A 65 -21.57 11.43 -41.98
C SER A 65 -22.35 11.92 -40.76
N SER A 66 -22.70 11.02 -39.85
CA SER A 66 -23.28 11.33 -38.54
C SER A 66 -23.12 10.13 -37.60
N VAL A 67 -23.00 10.39 -36.29
CA VAL A 67 -22.95 9.35 -35.25
C VAL A 67 -23.92 9.72 -34.14
N VAL A 68 -24.75 8.77 -33.72
CA VAL A 68 -25.54 8.85 -32.50
C VAL A 68 -25.05 7.79 -31.53
N GLY A 69 -24.45 8.21 -30.41
CA GLY A 69 -24.19 7.33 -29.28
C GLY A 69 -25.45 7.16 -28.43
N VAL A 70 -25.80 5.94 -28.05
CA VAL A 70 -26.92 5.64 -27.16
C VAL A 70 -26.41 4.82 -25.99
N ASP A 71 -26.70 5.27 -24.77
CA ASP A 71 -26.39 4.53 -23.54
C ASP A 71 -27.56 4.60 -22.55
N ILE A 72 -27.68 3.60 -21.67
CA ILE A 72 -28.74 3.52 -20.65
C ILE A 72 -28.44 4.41 -19.44
N SER A 73 -27.16 4.76 -19.23
CA SER A 73 -26.68 5.58 -18.12
C SER A 73 -26.75 7.07 -18.46
N GLU A 74 -27.69 7.78 -17.83
CA GLU A 74 -27.83 9.24 -18.02
C GLU A 74 -26.54 10.01 -17.66
N ASP A 75 -25.84 9.61 -16.60
CA ASP A 75 -24.54 10.17 -16.22
C ASP A 75 -23.47 9.98 -17.31
N ALA A 76 -23.46 8.82 -17.99
CA ALA A 76 -22.53 8.57 -19.09
C ALA A 76 -22.82 9.45 -20.31
N VAL A 77 -24.11 9.59 -20.65
CA VAL A 77 -24.56 10.47 -21.74
C VAL A 77 -24.27 11.95 -21.43
N ILE A 78 -24.39 12.38 -20.17
CA ILE A 78 -23.99 13.72 -19.73
C ILE A 78 -22.48 13.91 -19.90
N HIS A 79 -21.66 13.00 -19.36
CA HIS A 79 -20.20 13.05 -19.48
C HIS A 79 -19.74 13.04 -20.95
N ALA A 80 -20.32 12.19 -21.79
CA ALA A 80 -20.02 12.09 -23.21
C ALA A 80 -20.28 13.42 -23.95
N ARG A 81 -21.44 14.05 -23.70
CA ARG A 81 -21.78 15.39 -24.24
C ARG A 81 -20.86 16.49 -23.71
N GLU A 82 -20.41 16.41 -22.46
CA GLU A 82 -19.49 17.40 -21.90
C GLU A 82 -18.08 17.28 -22.51
N LYS A 83 -17.57 16.05 -22.65
CA LYS A 83 -16.18 15.72 -23.02
C LYS A 83 -15.92 15.59 -24.52
N TYR A 84 -16.85 15.03 -25.28
CA TYR A 84 -16.70 14.70 -26.69
C TYR A 84 -17.71 15.47 -27.55
N ARG A 85 -17.22 16.34 -28.44
CA ARG A 85 -18.07 17.20 -29.28
C ARG A 85 -17.53 17.27 -30.71
N ALA A 86 -18.43 17.07 -31.66
CA ALA A 86 -18.22 17.30 -33.09
C ALA A 86 -19.57 17.66 -33.73
N ASP A 87 -19.57 18.39 -34.84
CA ASP A 87 -20.80 18.89 -35.47
C ASP A 87 -21.72 17.78 -36.01
N ASN A 88 -21.20 16.56 -36.15
CA ASN A 88 -21.87 15.36 -36.65
C ASN A 88 -22.11 14.29 -35.56
N LEU A 89 -21.95 14.63 -34.28
CA LEU A 89 -21.99 13.69 -33.14
C LEU A 89 -23.06 14.08 -32.12
N GLU A 90 -24.00 13.17 -31.88
CA GLU A 90 -25.05 13.29 -30.85
C GLU A 90 -24.94 12.15 -29.82
N TYR A 91 -25.41 12.37 -28.59
CA TYR A 91 -25.61 11.31 -27.60
C TYR A 91 -27.03 11.35 -27.03
N ARG A 92 -27.66 10.19 -26.81
CA ARG A 92 -29.02 10.03 -26.26
C ARG A 92 -29.04 8.99 -25.14
N VAL A 93 -29.93 9.18 -24.17
CA VAL A 93 -30.26 8.14 -23.19
C VAL A 93 -31.25 7.16 -23.84
N GLY A 94 -31.00 5.85 -23.75
CA GLY A 94 -31.85 4.82 -24.36
C GLY A 94 -31.41 3.40 -24.01
N SER A 95 -32.24 2.41 -24.36
CA SER A 95 -31.95 0.99 -24.09
C SER A 95 -31.72 0.23 -25.40
N CYS A 96 -30.87 -0.80 -25.37
CA CYS A 96 -30.71 -1.74 -26.48
C CYS A 96 -32.04 -2.40 -26.88
N ALA A 97 -32.97 -2.57 -25.94
CA ALA A 97 -34.31 -3.14 -26.16
C ALA A 97 -35.39 -2.09 -26.52
N ALA A 98 -35.03 -0.80 -26.63
CA ALA A 98 -35.89 0.30 -27.08
C ALA A 98 -35.02 1.48 -27.57
N ILE A 99 -34.54 1.39 -28.81
CA ILE A 99 -33.53 2.31 -29.36
C ILE A 99 -34.20 3.63 -29.79
N PRO A 100 -33.76 4.80 -29.30
CA PRO A 100 -34.40 6.11 -29.53
C PRO A 100 -34.07 6.70 -30.90
N LEU A 101 -34.28 5.91 -31.97
CA LEU A 101 -34.09 6.24 -33.38
C LEU A 101 -35.28 5.73 -34.21
N GLU A 102 -35.48 6.38 -35.36
CA GLU A 102 -36.51 6.03 -36.34
C GLU A 102 -36.15 4.74 -37.11
N ASP A 103 -37.18 4.08 -37.64
CA ASP A 103 -37.03 2.87 -38.46
C ASP A 103 -36.17 3.15 -39.70
N HIS A 104 -35.27 2.22 -40.03
CA HIS A 104 -34.37 2.30 -41.19
C HIS A 104 -33.54 3.62 -41.31
N SER A 105 -33.20 4.23 -40.17
CA SER A 105 -32.49 5.52 -40.12
C SER A 105 -30.96 5.40 -40.28
N VAL A 106 -30.33 4.30 -39.84
CA VAL A 106 -28.86 4.16 -39.83
C VAL A 106 -28.31 3.13 -40.82
N ASP A 107 -27.14 3.43 -41.38
CA ASP A 107 -26.40 2.56 -42.31
C ASP A 107 -25.60 1.47 -41.59
N VAL A 108 -25.03 1.81 -40.43
CA VAL A 108 -24.19 0.93 -39.63
C VAL A 108 -24.58 1.04 -38.17
N ILE A 109 -24.65 -0.10 -37.50
CA ILE A 109 -24.78 -0.19 -36.03
C ILE A 109 -23.49 -0.81 -35.49
N VAL A 110 -22.91 -0.18 -34.47
CA VAL A 110 -21.78 -0.69 -33.69
C VAL A 110 -22.25 -0.97 -32.27
N SER A 111 -21.89 -2.12 -31.72
CA SER A 111 -22.19 -2.51 -30.33
C SER A 111 -21.08 -3.44 -29.82
N PHE A 112 -20.31 -3.01 -28.81
CA PHE A 112 -19.16 -3.76 -28.34
C PHE A 112 -19.23 -3.97 -26.83
N GLU A 113 -19.22 -5.23 -26.39
CA GLU A 113 -19.34 -5.65 -25.00
C GLU A 113 -20.61 -5.08 -24.35
N THR A 114 -21.75 -5.71 -24.64
CA THR A 114 -23.08 -5.12 -24.46
C THR A 114 -24.14 -6.17 -24.22
N ILE A 115 -24.18 -7.19 -25.07
CA ILE A 115 -25.23 -8.23 -25.04
C ILE A 115 -25.17 -9.07 -23.77
N GLU A 116 -23.97 -9.31 -23.25
CA GLU A 116 -23.70 -10.05 -22.02
C GLU A 116 -24.18 -9.33 -20.75
N HIS A 117 -24.40 -8.02 -20.81
CA HIS A 117 -24.85 -7.19 -19.68
C HIS A 117 -26.37 -7.25 -19.44
N HIS A 118 -27.14 -7.94 -20.28
CA HIS A 118 -28.57 -8.16 -20.09
C HIS A 118 -28.99 -9.56 -20.57
N ASP A 119 -30.26 -9.93 -20.43
CA ASP A 119 -30.83 -11.19 -20.92
C ASP A 119 -31.72 -11.03 -22.17
N GLN A 120 -32.20 -9.80 -22.40
CA GLN A 120 -33.08 -9.34 -23.50
C GLN A 120 -32.46 -9.36 -24.92
N HIS A 121 -31.77 -10.44 -25.28
CA HIS A 121 -31.00 -10.54 -26.53
C HIS A 121 -31.90 -10.43 -27.77
N GLU A 122 -33.08 -11.06 -27.72
CA GLU A 122 -34.05 -11.08 -28.81
C GLU A 122 -34.69 -9.71 -29.03
N GLU A 123 -34.95 -8.95 -27.96
CA GLU A 123 -35.46 -7.59 -28.02
C GLU A 123 -34.42 -6.66 -28.67
N MET A 124 -33.16 -6.75 -28.23
CA MET A 124 -32.04 -6.01 -28.82
C MET A 124 -31.87 -6.29 -30.31
N MET A 125 -31.88 -7.56 -30.72
CA MET A 125 -31.72 -7.91 -32.13
C MET A 125 -32.89 -7.44 -33.00
N ARG A 126 -34.14 -7.49 -32.50
CA ARG A 126 -35.30 -6.91 -33.21
C ARG A 126 -35.21 -5.38 -33.35
N GLU A 127 -34.78 -4.67 -32.31
CA GLU A 127 -34.58 -3.21 -32.38
C GLU A 127 -33.46 -2.82 -33.33
N ILE A 128 -32.34 -3.55 -33.30
CA ILE A 128 -31.25 -3.42 -34.27
C ILE A 128 -31.79 -3.60 -35.71
N LYS A 129 -32.60 -4.64 -35.97
CA LYS A 129 -33.22 -4.87 -37.28
C LYS A 129 -34.24 -3.79 -37.67
N ARG A 130 -34.87 -3.10 -36.71
CA ARG A 130 -35.80 -1.99 -36.95
C ARG A 130 -35.08 -0.72 -37.38
N VAL A 131 -34.07 -0.27 -36.63
CA VAL A 131 -33.39 1.02 -36.89
C VAL A 131 -32.37 0.95 -38.04
N LEU A 132 -31.84 -0.25 -38.34
CA LEU A 132 -30.93 -0.46 -39.46
C LEU A 132 -31.66 -0.37 -40.81
N LYS A 133 -31.02 0.26 -41.81
CA LYS A 133 -31.49 0.24 -43.22
C LYS A 133 -31.54 -1.19 -43.78
N PRO A 134 -32.39 -1.49 -44.78
CA PRO A 134 -32.47 -2.82 -45.40
C PRO A 134 -31.16 -3.31 -46.04
N ASP A 135 -30.27 -2.39 -46.42
CA ASP A 135 -28.91 -2.64 -46.94
C ASP A 135 -27.79 -2.34 -45.92
N GLY A 136 -28.16 -2.03 -44.67
CA GLY A 136 -27.23 -1.68 -43.62
C GLY A 136 -26.46 -2.87 -43.02
N VAL A 137 -25.52 -2.56 -42.15
CA VAL A 137 -24.58 -3.52 -41.54
C VAL A 137 -24.56 -3.40 -40.01
N LEU A 138 -24.68 -4.53 -39.31
CA LEU A 138 -24.35 -4.64 -37.90
C LEU A 138 -22.87 -5.05 -37.74
N LEU A 139 -22.15 -4.39 -36.84
CA LEU A 139 -20.87 -4.79 -36.30
C LEU A 139 -21.03 -4.95 -34.78
N ILE A 140 -20.87 -6.17 -34.26
CA ILE A 140 -21.15 -6.50 -32.86
C ILE A 140 -20.05 -7.37 -32.24
N SER A 141 -19.76 -7.21 -30.95
CA SER A 141 -18.86 -8.10 -30.19
C SER A 141 -19.37 -8.48 -28.81
N CYS A 142 -18.87 -9.61 -28.32
CA CYS A 142 -19.06 -10.13 -26.97
C CYS A 142 -17.88 -11.03 -26.56
N PRO A 143 -17.67 -11.31 -25.26
CA PRO A 143 -16.75 -12.35 -24.82
C PRO A 143 -17.26 -13.75 -25.22
N ASP A 144 -16.36 -14.67 -25.60
CA ASP A 144 -16.73 -16.09 -25.68
C ASP A 144 -16.71 -16.69 -24.28
N LYS A 145 -17.88 -17.12 -23.78
CA LYS A 145 -18.03 -17.63 -22.41
C LYS A 145 -17.06 -18.76 -22.05
N LEU A 146 -16.72 -19.63 -23.02
CA LEU A 146 -15.81 -20.75 -22.80
C LEU A 146 -14.37 -20.27 -22.55
N GLU A 147 -13.86 -19.34 -23.35
CA GLU A 147 -12.52 -18.77 -23.16
C GLU A 147 -12.46 -17.74 -22.00
N TYR A 148 -13.52 -16.95 -21.81
CA TYR A 148 -13.56 -15.81 -20.89
C TYR A 148 -13.90 -16.17 -19.43
N SER A 149 -14.83 -17.09 -19.21
CA SER A 149 -15.33 -17.45 -17.87
C SER A 149 -15.02 -18.90 -17.50
N ASP A 150 -15.46 -19.87 -18.31
CA ASP A 150 -15.44 -21.29 -17.92
C ASP A 150 -14.01 -21.85 -17.76
N LYS A 151 -13.11 -21.58 -18.72
CA LYS A 151 -11.70 -22.02 -18.64
C LYS A 151 -10.89 -21.37 -17.51
N PRO A 152 -10.89 -20.04 -17.31
CA PRO A 152 -10.15 -19.42 -16.20
C PRO A 152 -10.83 -19.55 -14.84
N GLY A 153 -12.09 -20.01 -14.78
CA GLY A 153 -12.89 -19.99 -13.54
C GLY A 153 -13.24 -18.56 -13.10
N TYR A 154 -13.32 -17.63 -14.06
CA TYR A 154 -13.65 -16.23 -13.82
C TYR A 154 -15.16 -16.02 -13.83
N LYS A 155 -15.61 -14.91 -13.23
CA LYS A 155 -16.98 -14.42 -13.33
C LYS A 155 -16.98 -12.90 -13.17
N ASN A 156 -17.55 -12.20 -14.15
CA ASN A 156 -17.87 -10.78 -13.99
C ASN A 156 -19.23 -10.63 -13.26
N GLU A 157 -19.34 -9.70 -12.32
CA GLU A 157 -20.61 -9.41 -11.62
C GLU A 157 -21.59 -8.62 -12.50
N TYR A 158 -21.09 -7.93 -13.53
CA TYR A 158 -21.90 -7.15 -14.48
C TYR A 158 -22.39 -7.95 -15.69
N HIS A 159 -21.89 -9.17 -15.92
CA HIS A 159 -22.36 -10.03 -17.00
C HIS A 159 -23.58 -10.84 -16.52
N VAL A 160 -24.77 -10.48 -17.03
CA VAL A 160 -26.05 -11.15 -16.75
C VAL A 160 -26.16 -12.45 -17.53
N LYS A 161 -25.73 -12.47 -18.81
CA LYS A 161 -25.88 -13.63 -19.70
C LYS A 161 -24.82 -13.68 -20.81
N GLU A 162 -23.65 -14.19 -20.48
CA GLU A 162 -22.62 -14.54 -21.47
C GLU A 162 -23.11 -15.66 -22.41
N LEU A 163 -22.69 -15.63 -23.68
CA LEU A 163 -23.02 -16.63 -24.70
C LEU A 163 -21.80 -17.49 -25.05
N TYR A 164 -22.04 -18.75 -25.39
CA TYR A 164 -21.08 -19.55 -26.15
C TYR A 164 -21.09 -19.14 -27.63
N ARG A 165 -19.95 -19.31 -28.32
CA ARG A 165 -19.80 -19.08 -29.75
C ARG A 165 -20.96 -19.58 -30.61
N GLU A 166 -21.43 -20.80 -30.39
CA GLU A 166 -22.52 -21.41 -31.15
C GLU A 166 -23.86 -20.69 -30.93
N GLU A 167 -24.13 -20.23 -29.70
CA GLU A 167 -25.35 -19.48 -29.35
C GLU A 167 -25.35 -18.09 -29.99
N PHE A 168 -24.19 -17.41 -30.00
CA PHE A 168 -24.02 -16.10 -30.64
C PHE A 168 -24.14 -16.19 -32.17
N VAL A 169 -23.55 -17.23 -32.78
CA VAL A 169 -23.70 -17.51 -34.22
C VAL A 169 -25.15 -17.82 -34.59
N GLN A 170 -25.87 -18.58 -33.76
CA GLN A 170 -27.29 -18.88 -33.99
C GLN A 170 -28.15 -17.62 -33.91
N LEU A 171 -27.98 -16.80 -32.87
CA LEU A 171 -28.68 -15.51 -32.71
C LEU A 171 -28.45 -14.57 -33.91
N LEU A 172 -27.24 -14.55 -34.47
CA LEU A 172 -26.94 -13.79 -35.68
C LEU A 172 -27.61 -14.38 -36.93
N ALA A 173 -27.71 -15.71 -37.03
CA ALA A 173 -28.36 -16.41 -38.14
C ALA A 173 -29.89 -16.24 -38.16
N ASP A 174 -30.52 -16.22 -37.00
CA ASP A 174 -31.98 -16.07 -36.86
C ASP A 174 -32.47 -14.66 -37.25
N HIS A 175 -31.60 -13.64 -37.15
CA HIS A 175 -31.92 -12.25 -37.47
C HIS A 175 -31.32 -11.74 -38.80
N PHE A 176 -30.21 -12.31 -39.30
CA PHE A 176 -29.53 -11.82 -40.51
C PHE A 176 -29.20 -12.94 -41.52
N LYS A 177 -29.51 -12.69 -42.80
CA LYS A 177 -29.29 -13.65 -43.90
C LYS A 177 -27.81 -13.99 -44.14
N LYS A 178 -26.89 -13.11 -43.74
CA LYS A 178 -25.44 -13.34 -43.80
C LYS A 178 -24.78 -12.75 -42.56
N HIS A 179 -23.81 -13.48 -42.02
CA HIS A 179 -22.87 -12.99 -41.03
C HIS A 179 -21.47 -13.54 -41.34
N VAL A 180 -20.43 -12.91 -40.80
CA VAL A 180 -19.05 -13.41 -40.81
C VAL A 180 -18.43 -13.18 -39.43
N MET A 181 -17.75 -14.20 -38.91
CA MET A 181 -17.15 -14.21 -37.59
C MET A 181 -15.65 -13.96 -37.65
N PHE A 182 -15.19 -13.04 -36.81
CA PHE A 182 -13.79 -12.81 -36.47
C PHE A 182 -13.58 -13.18 -34.99
N GLY A 183 -12.33 -13.24 -34.58
CA GLY A 183 -11.95 -13.41 -33.18
C GLY A 183 -10.87 -12.41 -32.79
N GLN A 184 -10.87 -11.99 -31.53
CA GLN A 184 -9.86 -11.11 -30.95
C GLN A 184 -9.31 -11.74 -29.66
N ARG A 185 -8.02 -11.53 -29.42
CA ARG A 185 -7.33 -11.75 -28.14
C ARG A 185 -6.09 -10.86 -28.10
N ALA A 186 -5.75 -10.28 -26.96
CA ALA A 186 -4.37 -9.86 -26.73
C ALA A 186 -3.45 -11.09 -26.77
N ALA A 187 -2.26 -10.97 -27.39
CA ALA A 187 -1.28 -12.05 -27.48
C ALA A 187 0.13 -11.48 -27.49
N TYR A 188 1.05 -12.17 -26.80
CA TYR A 188 2.42 -11.71 -26.59
C TYR A 188 3.38 -12.84 -26.95
N GLY A 189 4.41 -12.54 -27.76
CA GLY A 189 5.36 -13.53 -28.25
C GLY A 189 6.19 -13.00 -29.43
N SER A 190 7.06 -13.85 -29.97
CA SER A 190 7.82 -13.57 -31.19
C SER A 190 7.17 -14.28 -32.38
N LEU A 191 7.03 -13.56 -33.50
CA LEU A 191 6.54 -14.11 -34.77
C LEU A 191 7.71 -14.17 -35.76
N ILE A 192 7.82 -15.30 -36.47
CA ILE A 192 8.71 -15.46 -37.62
C ILE A 192 7.83 -15.81 -38.82
N LEU A 193 7.82 -14.92 -39.81
CA LEU A 193 7.10 -15.03 -41.07
C LEU A 193 8.06 -14.71 -42.21
N GLN A 194 7.76 -15.16 -43.42
CA GLN A 194 8.42 -14.66 -44.63
C GLN A 194 7.86 -13.26 -44.98
N GLU A 195 8.70 -12.38 -45.53
CA GLU A 195 8.32 -10.98 -45.79
C GLU A 195 7.16 -10.85 -46.80
N GLU A 196 7.06 -11.79 -47.76
CA GLU A 196 5.98 -11.90 -48.74
C GLU A 196 5.34 -13.30 -48.66
N GLY A 197 4.06 -13.40 -48.28
CA GLY A 197 3.33 -14.67 -48.22
C GLY A 197 1.90 -14.57 -47.68
N LEU A 198 1.12 -15.64 -47.90
CA LEU A 198 -0.22 -15.83 -47.31
C LEU A 198 -0.16 -17.00 -46.31
N TYR A 199 -0.64 -16.77 -45.08
CA TYR A 199 -0.50 -17.71 -43.97
C TYR A 199 -1.85 -18.28 -43.52
N GLU A 200 -2.19 -19.49 -43.98
CA GLU A 200 -3.39 -20.18 -43.50
C GLU A 200 -3.19 -20.93 -42.17
N ASN A 201 -1.98 -21.41 -41.90
CA ASN A 201 -1.68 -22.29 -40.76
C ASN A 201 -0.52 -21.73 -39.95
N ILE A 202 -0.80 -21.17 -38.77
CA ILE A 202 0.22 -20.66 -37.85
C ILE A 202 0.40 -21.67 -36.72
N THR A 203 1.64 -22.11 -36.49
CA THR A 203 2.00 -22.96 -35.34
C THR A 203 2.45 -22.09 -34.17
N ALA A 204 1.80 -22.23 -33.02
CA ALA A 204 2.24 -21.63 -31.76
C ALA A 204 2.97 -22.66 -30.88
N ARG A 205 3.91 -22.18 -30.06
CA ARG A 205 4.54 -22.97 -28.99
C ARG A 205 4.20 -22.31 -27.65
N ILE A 206 3.67 -23.08 -26.72
CA ILE A 206 3.21 -22.62 -25.40
C ILE A 206 3.82 -23.57 -24.36
N ASP A 207 4.58 -23.03 -23.40
CA ASP A 207 5.20 -23.78 -22.29
C ASP A 207 5.88 -25.08 -22.76
N ASP A 208 6.87 -24.90 -23.65
CA ASP A 208 7.62 -25.91 -24.40
C ASP A 208 6.80 -26.88 -25.31
N LYS A 209 5.46 -26.89 -25.23
CA LYS A 209 4.59 -27.75 -26.04
C LYS A 209 4.28 -27.10 -27.39
N PHE A 210 4.27 -27.90 -28.44
CA PHE A 210 3.70 -27.50 -29.73
C PHE A 210 2.17 -27.52 -29.63
N ALA A 211 1.53 -26.39 -29.93
CA ALA A 211 0.14 -26.42 -30.34
C ALA A 211 0.06 -27.03 -31.76
N PRO A 212 -1.00 -27.79 -32.11
CA PRO A 212 -1.23 -28.18 -33.49
C PRO A 212 -1.38 -26.95 -34.39
N PRO A 213 -1.11 -27.03 -35.71
CA PRO A 213 -1.38 -25.93 -36.63
C PRO A 213 -2.86 -25.56 -36.58
N VAL A 214 -3.15 -24.26 -36.40
CA VAL A 214 -4.52 -23.74 -36.33
C VAL A 214 -4.81 -22.88 -37.55
N LYS A 215 -6.01 -23.05 -38.13
CA LYS A 215 -6.49 -22.26 -39.26
C LYS A 215 -7.17 -21.00 -38.75
N GLY A 216 -6.50 -19.86 -38.89
CA GLY A 216 -6.94 -18.59 -38.29
C GLY A 216 -6.57 -18.47 -36.80
N LEU A 217 -7.36 -17.71 -36.04
CA LEU A 217 -7.09 -17.40 -34.63
C LEU A 217 -7.72 -18.46 -33.70
N ALA A 218 -6.88 -19.22 -32.98
CA ALA A 218 -7.33 -20.12 -31.92
C ALA A 218 -7.48 -19.40 -30.57
N ASN A 219 -8.39 -19.89 -29.73
CA ASN A 219 -8.72 -19.36 -28.40
C ASN A 219 -8.93 -17.84 -28.45
N ALA A 220 -9.91 -17.41 -29.25
CA ALA A 220 -10.31 -16.01 -29.32
C ALA A 220 -11.14 -15.65 -28.09
N LEU A 221 -10.63 -14.75 -27.25
CA LEU A 221 -11.28 -14.32 -26.01
C LEU A 221 -12.57 -13.55 -26.28
N TYR A 222 -12.59 -12.78 -27.35
CA TYR A 222 -13.76 -12.04 -27.84
C TYR A 222 -14.16 -12.48 -29.24
N LEU A 223 -15.46 -12.54 -29.46
CA LEU A 223 -16.09 -12.80 -30.75
C LEU A 223 -16.50 -11.47 -31.35
N ILE A 224 -16.18 -11.24 -32.63
CA ILE A 224 -16.62 -10.05 -33.37
C ILE A 224 -17.35 -10.54 -34.61
N ALA A 225 -18.52 -9.98 -34.90
CA ALA A 225 -19.33 -10.35 -36.05
C ALA A 225 -19.68 -9.13 -36.92
N ILE A 226 -19.65 -9.32 -38.23
CA ILE A 226 -20.31 -8.41 -39.18
C ILE A 226 -21.52 -9.14 -39.78
N ALA A 227 -22.71 -8.55 -39.69
CA ALA A 227 -23.96 -9.16 -40.15
C ALA A 227 -24.81 -8.19 -41.00
N SER A 228 -25.50 -8.73 -42.01
CA SER A 228 -26.37 -7.97 -42.92
C SER A 228 -27.31 -8.89 -43.72
N ASP A 229 -28.35 -8.32 -44.30
CA ASP A 229 -29.23 -9.01 -45.25
C ASP A 229 -28.76 -8.90 -46.71
N VAL A 230 -27.84 -7.97 -47.02
CA VAL A 230 -27.27 -7.77 -48.36
C VAL A 230 -25.91 -8.46 -48.50
N GLN A 231 -24.98 -7.98 -49.33
CA GLN A 231 -23.62 -8.53 -49.39
C GLN A 231 -22.74 -7.88 -48.32
N LEU A 232 -22.07 -8.71 -47.52
CA LEU A 232 -21.18 -8.24 -46.46
C LEU A 232 -20.01 -7.44 -47.07
N PRO A 233 -19.62 -6.31 -46.45
CA PRO A 233 -18.48 -5.51 -46.89
C PRO A 233 -17.17 -6.28 -46.72
N ALA A 234 -16.22 -6.03 -47.62
CA ALA A 234 -14.85 -6.51 -47.45
C ALA A 234 -14.12 -5.64 -46.42
N VAL A 235 -13.53 -6.28 -45.41
CA VAL A 235 -12.75 -5.64 -44.34
C VAL A 235 -11.35 -6.24 -44.27
N GLN A 236 -10.39 -5.42 -43.85
CA GLN A 236 -9.01 -5.83 -43.61
C GLN A 236 -8.87 -6.27 -42.16
N VAL A 237 -8.33 -7.48 -41.96
CA VAL A 237 -7.87 -7.95 -40.65
C VAL A 237 -6.43 -7.51 -40.44
N GLY A 238 -6.05 -7.18 -39.20
CA GLY A 238 -4.73 -6.64 -38.90
C GLY A 238 -4.31 -6.83 -37.45
N LEU A 239 -3.09 -6.37 -37.15
CA LEU A 239 -2.53 -6.27 -35.81
C LEU A 239 -2.52 -4.79 -35.43
N LEU A 240 -3.13 -4.44 -34.29
CA LEU A 240 -2.85 -3.15 -33.65
C LEU A 240 -1.49 -3.25 -32.97
N ASP A 241 -0.45 -2.87 -33.69
CA ASP A 241 0.89 -2.74 -33.12
C ASP A 241 0.95 -1.49 -32.24
N GLN A 242 1.24 -1.68 -30.96
CA GLN A 242 1.58 -0.61 -30.03
C GLN A 242 2.98 -0.87 -29.50
N GLU A 243 3.81 0.17 -29.52
CA GLU A 243 5.15 0.15 -28.95
C GLU A 243 5.09 -0.20 -27.44
N LEU A 244 5.46 -1.45 -27.12
CA LEU A 244 5.42 -1.98 -25.77
C LEU A 244 6.35 -1.16 -24.85
N LYS A 245 5.75 -0.32 -24.00
CA LYS A 245 6.42 0.44 -22.94
C LYS A 245 6.85 -0.50 -21.81
N SER A 246 7.90 -1.25 -22.13
CA SER A 246 8.44 -2.42 -21.44
C SER A 246 7.64 -3.72 -21.65
N ILE A 247 8.32 -4.73 -22.23
CA ILE A 247 7.86 -6.12 -22.37
C ILE A 247 7.64 -6.81 -21.00
N SER A 248 8.14 -6.22 -19.92
CA SER A 248 8.12 -6.78 -18.57
C SER A 248 6.73 -7.11 -18.05
N GLU A 249 5.78 -6.17 -18.16
CA GLU A 249 4.54 -6.20 -17.36
C GLU A 249 3.63 -7.41 -17.61
N ILE A 250 3.76 -8.05 -18.78
CA ILE A 250 3.00 -9.28 -19.12
C ILE A 250 3.77 -10.54 -18.72
N SER A 251 5.04 -10.66 -19.10
CA SER A 251 5.87 -11.81 -18.70
C SER A 251 5.92 -11.99 -17.17
N GLU A 252 5.87 -10.88 -16.44
CA GLU A 252 5.80 -10.87 -14.99
C GLU A 252 4.47 -11.42 -14.42
N ARG A 253 3.34 -11.31 -15.13
CA ARG A 253 2.04 -11.82 -14.69
C ARG A 253 1.96 -13.35 -14.80
N ASP A 254 2.33 -13.90 -15.94
CA ASP A 254 2.15 -15.34 -16.20
C ASP A 254 3.21 -16.18 -15.47
N VAL A 255 4.45 -15.69 -15.39
CA VAL A 255 5.49 -16.30 -14.52
C VAL A 255 5.08 -16.23 -13.05
N TRP A 256 4.42 -15.16 -12.60
CA TRP A 256 3.89 -15.07 -11.23
C TRP A 256 2.79 -16.10 -10.98
N ILE A 257 1.84 -16.29 -11.90
CA ILE A 257 0.78 -17.32 -11.77
C ILE A 257 1.38 -18.74 -11.74
N ALA A 258 2.34 -19.05 -12.61
CA ALA A 258 3.02 -20.35 -12.61
C ALA A 258 3.77 -20.59 -11.28
N THR A 259 4.55 -19.61 -10.83
CA THR A 259 5.28 -19.66 -9.55
C THR A 259 4.33 -19.78 -8.35
N LEU A 260 3.19 -19.09 -8.38
CA LEU A 260 2.18 -19.14 -7.32
C LEU A 260 1.58 -20.56 -7.22
N ASN A 261 1.30 -21.21 -8.35
CA ASN A 261 0.77 -22.57 -8.37
C ASN A 261 1.77 -23.60 -7.82
N GLU A 262 3.05 -23.54 -8.20
CA GLU A 262 4.10 -24.40 -7.62
C GLU A 262 4.29 -24.12 -6.11
N THR A 263 4.21 -22.85 -5.71
CA THR A 263 4.31 -22.44 -4.29
C THR A 263 3.10 -22.95 -3.49
N ILE A 264 1.89 -22.91 -4.06
CA ILE A 264 0.68 -23.47 -3.43
C ILE A 264 0.82 -24.99 -3.25
N GLN A 265 1.34 -25.72 -4.23
CA GLN A 265 1.56 -27.17 -4.11
C GLN A 265 2.62 -27.51 -3.04
N SER A 266 3.73 -26.78 -2.98
CA SER A 266 4.74 -26.99 -1.93
C SER A 266 4.27 -26.60 -0.53
N LEU A 267 3.44 -25.55 -0.39
CA LEU A 267 2.79 -25.18 0.87
C LEU A 267 1.71 -26.19 1.29
N ILE A 268 1.01 -26.83 0.36
CA ILE A 268 0.11 -27.96 0.64
C ILE A 268 0.90 -29.13 1.23
N LEU A 269 2.02 -29.50 0.60
CA LEU A 269 2.90 -30.58 1.08
C LEU A 269 3.51 -30.28 2.45
N ASP A 270 3.98 -29.06 2.69
CA ASP A 270 4.54 -28.68 3.99
C ASP A 270 3.46 -28.58 5.09
N ARG A 271 2.26 -28.04 4.78
CA ARG A 271 1.10 -28.07 5.69
C ARG A 271 0.75 -29.49 6.11
N ASP A 272 0.72 -30.43 5.16
CA ASP A 272 0.32 -31.81 5.44
C ASP A 272 1.43 -32.58 6.19
N SER A 273 2.70 -32.24 5.95
CA SER A 273 3.85 -32.67 6.76
C SER A 273 3.78 -32.14 8.21
N GLN A 274 3.54 -30.84 8.40
CA GLN A 274 3.37 -30.22 9.72
C GLN A 274 2.16 -30.79 10.46
N LYS A 275 1.06 -31.10 9.75
CA LYS A 275 -0.13 -31.75 10.32
C LYS A 275 0.19 -33.16 10.85
N ALA A 276 0.94 -33.97 10.09
CA ALA A 276 1.39 -35.28 10.55
C ALA A 276 2.30 -35.17 11.79
N GLY A 277 3.22 -34.21 11.81
CA GLY A 277 4.07 -33.91 12.98
C GLY A 277 3.27 -33.47 14.21
N TYR A 278 2.21 -32.66 14.02
CA TYR A 278 1.30 -32.26 15.09
C TYR A 278 0.49 -33.44 15.64
N GLU A 279 -0.01 -34.33 14.76
CA GLU A 279 -0.73 -35.54 15.16
C GLU A 279 0.17 -36.49 15.97
N GLN A 280 1.44 -36.65 15.59
CA GLN A 280 2.43 -37.39 16.38
C GLN A 280 2.68 -36.74 17.76
N LEU A 281 2.90 -35.42 17.81
CA LEU A 281 3.10 -34.66 19.06
C LEU A 281 1.90 -34.73 20.00
N GLN A 282 0.67 -34.82 19.49
CA GLN A 282 -0.54 -35.03 20.32
C GLN A 282 -0.55 -36.41 20.97
N GLU A 283 -0.17 -37.47 20.25
CA GLU A 283 -0.12 -38.82 20.78
C GLU A 283 1.04 -38.98 21.80
N GLU A 284 2.19 -38.33 21.57
CA GLU A 284 3.27 -38.22 22.56
C GLU A 284 2.82 -37.46 23.82
N LEU A 285 2.14 -36.32 23.70
CA LEU A 285 1.58 -35.57 24.83
C LEU A 285 0.54 -36.38 25.62
N LYS A 286 -0.28 -37.18 24.94
CA LYS A 286 -1.28 -38.07 25.53
C LYS A 286 -0.62 -39.20 26.32
N ASN A 287 0.42 -39.83 25.76
CA ASN A 287 1.21 -40.85 26.44
C ASN A 287 1.96 -40.27 27.66
N LEU A 288 2.61 -39.11 27.51
CA LEU A 288 3.33 -38.45 28.60
C LEU A 288 2.37 -38.03 29.74
N ARG A 289 1.15 -37.58 29.42
CA ARG A 289 0.09 -37.30 30.40
C ARG A 289 -0.38 -38.56 31.13
N ALA A 290 -0.46 -39.70 30.45
CA ALA A 290 -0.81 -40.97 31.07
C ALA A 290 0.27 -41.40 32.09
N THR A 291 1.55 -41.38 31.70
CA THR A 291 2.69 -41.66 32.59
C THR A 291 2.71 -40.70 33.78
N TYR A 292 2.54 -39.40 33.56
CA TYR A 292 2.53 -38.40 34.63
C TYR A 292 1.33 -38.56 35.59
N CYS A 293 0.18 -39.08 35.12
CA CYS A 293 -0.95 -39.42 35.99
C CYS A 293 -0.66 -40.65 36.85
N LEU A 294 0.07 -41.65 36.34
CA LEU A 294 0.50 -42.83 37.10
C LEU A 294 1.52 -42.44 38.18
N ASP A 295 2.63 -41.78 37.80
CA ASP A 295 3.65 -41.30 38.74
C ASP A 295 3.05 -40.45 39.87
N ARG A 296 2.10 -39.57 39.54
CA ARG A 296 1.43 -38.70 40.52
C ARG A 296 0.44 -39.45 41.41
N ALA A 297 -0.18 -40.53 40.93
CA ALA A 297 -1.01 -41.39 41.76
C ALA A 297 -0.15 -42.19 42.77
N ASP A 298 0.96 -42.77 42.30
CA ASP A 298 1.87 -43.55 43.15
C ASP A 298 2.60 -42.67 44.17
N GLN A 299 3.10 -41.48 43.79
CA GLN A 299 3.67 -40.53 44.76
C GLN A 299 2.64 -40.08 45.81
N LYS A 300 1.39 -39.85 45.42
CA LYS A 300 0.32 -39.49 46.38
C LYS A 300 0.02 -40.64 47.34
N SER A 301 -0.09 -41.87 46.82
CA SER A 301 -0.28 -43.10 47.60
C SER A 301 0.84 -43.29 48.64
N LEU A 302 2.10 -43.12 48.22
CA LEU A 302 3.26 -43.25 49.10
C LEU A 302 3.26 -42.19 50.22
N HIS A 303 2.97 -40.93 49.88
CA HIS A 303 2.96 -39.83 50.85
C HIS A 303 1.80 -39.91 51.84
N GLU A 304 0.62 -40.38 51.41
CA GLU A 304 -0.52 -40.63 52.31
C GLU A 304 -0.23 -41.77 53.28
N LYS A 305 0.54 -42.79 52.85
CA LYS A 305 1.06 -43.85 53.74
C LYS A 305 2.04 -43.34 54.79
N GLU A 306 3.05 -42.56 54.37
CA GLU A 306 4.02 -41.94 55.29
C GLU A 306 3.34 -41.04 56.33
N ILE A 307 2.28 -40.31 55.95
CA ILE A 307 1.52 -39.47 56.86
C ILE A 307 0.74 -40.34 57.87
N ALA A 308 0.08 -41.40 57.43
CA ALA A 308 -0.65 -42.30 58.33
C ALA A 308 0.27 -43.00 59.35
N GLU A 309 1.44 -43.48 58.91
CA GLU A 309 2.43 -44.09 59.81
C GLU A 309 3.03 -43.08 60.81
N ARG A 310 3.26 -41.82 60.38
CA ARG A 310 3.68 -40.74 61.28
C ARG A 310 2.60 -40.34 62.28
N ASP A 311 1.35 -40.19 61.86
CA ASP A 311 0.24 -39.84 62.76
C ASP A 311 0.00 -40.95 63.80
N ALA A 312 0.08 -42.24 63.40
CA ALA A 312 0.04 -43.38 64.32
C ALA A 312 1.22 -43.38 65.30
N ARG A 313 2.44 -43.08 64.85
CA ARG A 313 3.63 -42.97 65.72
C ARG A 313 3.54 -41.80 66.70
N ILE A 314 3.01 -40.65 66.26
CA ILE A 314 2.74 -39.48 67.13
C ILE A 314 1.67 -39.81 68.17
N PHE A 315 0.61 -40.54 67.81
CA PHE A 315 -0.41 -41.00 68.74
C PHE A 315 0.20 -41.94 69.80
N ASN A 316 0.93 -42.98 69.39
CA ASN A 316 1.56 -43.94 70.30
C ASN A 316 2.57 -43.26 71.24
N LEU A 317 3.40 -42.34 70.75
CA LEU A 317 4.31 -41.53 71.57
C LEU A 317 3.55 -40.64 72.58
N SER A 318 2.41 -40.06 72.17
CA SER A 318 1.59 -39.23 73.06
C SER A 318 0.95 -40.06 74.19
N VAL A 319 0.49 -41.28 73.89
CA VAL A 319 -0.03 -42.23 74.89
C VAL A 319 1.08 -42.70 75.82
N ALA A 320 2.26 -43.04 75.29
CA ALA A 320 3.41 -43.49 76.10
C ALA A 320 3.91 -42.40 77.07
N ILE A 321 3.93 -41.13 76.65
CA ILE A 321 4.20 -40.00 77.54
C ILE A 321 3.11 -39.92 78.63
N GLN A 322 1.83 -40.07 78.29
CA GLN A 322 0.73 -40.03 79.27
C GLN A 322 0.73 -41.19 80.28
N SER A 323 1.26 -42.36 79.94
CA SER A 323 1.47 -43.45 80.91
C SER A 323 2.70 -43.21 81.79
N LEU A 324 3.82 -42.75 81.22
CA LEU A 324 5.03 -42.43 81.98
C LEU A 324 4.83 -41.25 82.94
N GLU A 325 3.97 -40.29 82.59
CA GLU A 325 3.55 -39.20 83.49
C GLU A 325 2.66 -39.67 84.66
N ARG A 326 2.24 -40.95 84.70
CA ARG A 326 1.47 -41.55 85.81
C ARG A 326 2.30 -42.49 86.69
N GLU A 327 3.39 -43.08 86.19
CA GLU A 327 4.17 -44.13 86.89
C GLU A 327 5.55 -43.63 87.35
N GLN A 328 5.54 -42.67 88.29
CA GLN A 328 6.69 -42.00 88.92
C GLN A 328 7.62 -41.17 87.98
N PRO A 329 8.18 -40.04 88.47
CA PRO A 329 8.85 -39.06 87.62
C PRO A 329 10.29 -39.46 87.25
N LYS A 330 10.45 -40.32 86.24
CA LYS A 330 11.71 -40.41 85.48
C LYS A 330 11.83 -39.21 84.53
N THR A 331 12.51 -38.15 84.98
CA THR A 331 12.59 -36.88 84.24
C THR A 331 13.20 -36.99 82.84
N ASP A 332 14.20 -37.86 82.67
CA ASP A 332 15.09 -37.77 81.51
C ASP A 332 14.55 -38.51 80.28
N GLU A 333 13.92 -39.69 80.48
CA GLU A 333 13.20 -40.40 79.41
C GLU A 333 12.01 -39.56 78.90
N ILE A 334 11.29 -38.90 79.81
CA ILE A 334 10.18 -37.99 79.47
C ILE A 334 10.69 -36.73 78.73
N ALA A 335 11.87 -36.22 79.09
CA ALA A 335 12.49 -35.09 78.38
C ALA A 335 12.91 -35.45 76.95
N ALA A 336 13.52 -36.62 76.74
CA ALA A 336 13.93 -37.12 75.43
C ALA A 336 12.73 -37.29 74.48
N LEU A 337 11.67 -37.96 74.93
CA LEU A 337 10.45 -38.17 74.13
C LEU A 337 9.74 -36.84 73.79
N LYS A 338 9.74 -35.86 74.71
CA LYS A 338 9.21 -34.52 74.45
C LYS A 338 10.07 -33.70 73.48
N LEU A 339 11.37 -34.01 73.37
CA LEU A 339 12.27 -33.41 72.37
C LEU A 339 12.02 -34.00 70.97
N GLU A 340 11.89 -35.33 70.85
CA GLU A 340 11.53 -36.00 69.58
C GLU A 340 10.16 -35.50 69.06
N LEU A 341 9.16 -35.42 69.94
CA LEU A 341 7.84 -34.89 69.62
C LEU A 341 7.88 -33.41 69.16
N ARG A 342 8.79 -32.60 69.72
CA ARG A 342 9.01 -31.22 69.27
C ARG A 342 9.69 -31.17 67.90
N ALA A 343 10.73 -31.97 67.67
CA ALA A 343 11.43 -32.03 66.39
C ALA A 343 10.48 -32.43 65.25
N LEU A 344 9.66 -33.45 65.46
CA LEU A 344 8.62 -33.87 64.50
C LEU A 344 7.62 -32.75 64.20
N ARG A 345 7.08 -32.06 65.23
CA ARG A 345 6.13 -30.94 65.09
C ARG A 345 6.75 -29.66 64.51
N GLN A 346 8.06 -29.49 64.56
CA GLN A 346 8.77 -28.32 64.00
C GLN A 346 9.31 -28.54 62.59
N SER A 347 9.23 -29.77 62.06
CA SER A 347 9.60 -30.11 60.69
C SER A 347 8.85 -29.25 59.65
N THR A 348 9.52 -29.00 58.52
CA THR A 348 9.05 -28.05 57.50
C THR A 348 7.71 -28.46 56.87
N SER A 349 7.48 -29.76 56.65
CA SER A 349 6.22 -30.29 56.10
C SER A 349 5.01 -30.08 57.03
N TRP A 350 5.18 -30.23 58.33
CA TRP A 350 4.11 -29.96 59.31
C TRP A 350 3.78 -28.46 59.39
N ARG A 351 4.81 -27.60 59.32
CA ARG A 351 4.65 -26.14 59.32
C ARG A 351 3.91 -25.61 58.08
N VAL A 352 4.05 -26.26 56.93
CA VAL A 352 3.36 -25.88 55.67
C VAL A 352 1.91 -26.35 55.62
N THR A 353 1.59 -27.51 56.21
CA THR A 353 0.25 -28.11 56.15
C THR A 353 -0.69 -27.69 57.29
N SER A 354 -0.15 -27.32 58.45
CA SER A 354 -0.93 -26.85 59.61
C SER A 354 -1.83 -25.64 59.32
N PRO A 355 -1.40 -24.57 58.62
CA PRO A 355 -2.25 -23.39 58.37
C PRO A 355 -3.49 -23.72 57.55
N MET A 356 -3.37 -24.59 56.53
CA MET A 356 -4.48 -24.97 55.66
C MET A 356 -5.57 -25.74 56.43
N ARG A 357 -5.17 -26.67 57.32
CA ARG A 357 -6.10 -27.41 58.20
C ARG A 357 -6.88 -26.48 59.15
N THR A 358 -6.27 -25.37 59.59
CA THR A 358 -6.95 -24.35 60.42
C THR A 358 -7.86 -23.45 59.57
N MET A 359 -7.43 -23.05 58.38
CA MET A 359 -8.13 -22.10 57.50
C MET A 359 -9.44 -22.66 56.92
N VAL A 360 -9.51 -23.96 56.63
CA VAL A 360 -10.74 -24.66 56.18
C VAL A 360 -11.86 -24.60 57.24
N ASN A 361 -11.52 -24.46 58.52
CA ASN A 361 -12.51 -24.31 59.61
C ASN A 361 -12.91 -22.84 59.88
N LEU A 362 -12.14 -21.86 59.38
CA LEU A 362 -12.35 -20.43 59.65
C LEU A 362 -13.07 -19.67 58.51
N THR A 363 -12.94 -20.14 57.27
CA THR A 363 -13.56 -19.55 56.06
C THR A 363 -15.09 -19.59 56.02
N ARG A 364 -15.75 -20.12 57.06
CA ARG A 364 -17.21 -20.12 57.23
C ARG A 364 -17.81 -18.88 57.89
N ARG A 365 -17.02 -17.89 58.35
CA ARG A 365 -17.50 -16.94 59.37
C ARG A 365 -17.36 -15.41 59.18
N PHE A 366 -16.64 -14.90 58.19
CA PHE A 366 -16.46 -13.44 58.03
C PHE A 366 -16.62 -12.93 56.58
N LEU A 367 -17.87 -12.63 56.24
CA LEU A 367 -18.24 -11.63 55.23
C LEU A 367 -18.39 -10.26 55.93
N GLY A 368 -17.86 -9.18 55.36
CA GLY A 368 -18.38 -7.81 55.60
C GLY A 368 -17.40 -6.68 55.98
N SER A 369 -17.19 -5.75 55.03
CA SER A 369 -16.98 -4.28 55.22
C SER A 369 -15.74 -3.71 55.95
N SER A 370 -15.35 -2.41 55.84
CA SER A 370 -15.37 -1.40 54.73
C SER A 370 -14.78 -0.02 55.19
N MET A 371 -13.98 0.68 54.34
CA MET A 371 -13.64 2.16 54.41
C MET A 371 -12.86 2.68 55.67
N LYS A 372 -12.24 3.88 55.80
CA LYS A 372 -11.79 5.07 54.99
C LYS A 372 -10.62 5.78 55.80
N THR A 373 -10.05 7.00 55.63
CA THR A 373 -10.35 8.32 54.97
C THR A 373 -9.03 9.15 54.77
N THR A 374 -9.08 10.42 54.29
CA THR A 374 -7.95 11.39 54.12
C THR A 374 -8.14 12.69 54.95
N PRO A 375 -7.17 13.64 55.07
CA PRO A 375 -6.84 14.71 54.07
C PRO A 375 -5.30 15.09 54.08
N LYS A 376 -4.71 16.21 53.58
CA LYS A 376 -5.06 17.46 52.82
C LYS A 376 -3.80 18.05 52.10
N ALA A 377 -3.89 19.23 51.46
CA ALA A 377 -2.81 19.96 50.71
C ALA A 377 -2.53 21.41 51.22
N PRO A 378 -1.49 22.12 50.68
CA PRO A 378 -1.77 23.25 49.75
C PRO A 378 -0.75 23.56 48.61
N GLU A 379 -1.31 24.04 47.48
CA GLU A 379 -0.84 25.09 46.51
C GLU A 379 0.64 25.28 46.10
N ASN A 380 0.94 25.09 44.79
CA ASN A 380 1.28 26.21 43.89
C ASN A 380 1.20 25.89 42.36
N GLN A 381 1.51 26.88 41.50
CA GLN A 381 1.28 26.90 40.05
C GLN A 381 2.54 26.60 39.21
N PHE A 382 2.40 26.01 38.01
CA PHE A 382 2.98 26.46 36.71
C PHE A 382 2.55 25.53 35.55
N ALA A 383 2.82 25.90 34.29
CA ALA A 383 2.32 25.22 33.08
C ALA A 383 3.22 24.06 32.59
N PRO A 384 2.66 22.99 31.97
CA PRO A 384 3.42 21.79 31.62
C PRO A 384 4.21 21.91 30.31
N GLN A 385 5.44 21.39 30.34
CA GLN A 385 6.20 20.97 29.16
C GLN A 385 5.86 19.50 28.82
N ALA A 386 6.16 19.05 27.60
CA ALA A 386 5.96 17.65 27.19
C ALA A 386 6.71 16.68 28.13
N THR A 387 6.05 15.62 28.57
CA THR A 387 6.66 14.67 29.53
C THR A 387 7.32 13.50 28.82
N VAL A 388 8.66 13.49 28.82
CA VAL A 388 9.47 12.35 28.35
C VAL A 388 9.61 11.32 29.46
N VAL A 389 9.17 10.08 29.23
CA VAL A 389 9.28 8.97 30.17
C VAL A 389 10.15 7.87 29.58
N SER A 390 11.30 7.62 30.23
CA SER A 390 12.22 6.54 29.87
C SER A 390 12.39 5.53 31.00
N VAL A 391 12.75 4.30 30.65
CA VAL A 391 13.00 3.20 31.61
C VAL A 391 14.03 3.57 32.68
N GLN A 392 14.99 4.46 32.37
CA GLN A 392 16.02 4.90 33.31
C GLN A 392 15.48 5.77 34.46
N ASN A 393 14.38 6.50 34.26
CA ASN A 393 13.79 7.35 35.30
C ASN A 393 13.02 6.57 36.39
N LEU A 394 12.84 5.25 36.23
CA LEU A 394 12.15 4.39 37.20
C LEU A 394 12.95 4.17 38.51
N GLY A 395 14.24 4.50 38.54
CA GLY A 395 15.10 4.36 39.73
C GLY A 395 15.02 5.50 40.74
N GLY A 396 14.42 6.65 40.38
CA GLY A 396 14.30 7.81 41.25
C GLY A 396 13.14 7.67 42.25
N LYS A 397 13.45 7.67 43.55
CA LYS A 397 12.41 7.77 44.60
C LYS A 397 11.67 9.11 44.50
N ARG A 398 10.47 9.12 43.89
CA ARG A 398 9.53 10.23 44.05
C ARG A 398 9.08 10.31 45.52
N THR A 399 9.16 11.49 46.11
CA THR A 399 8.56 11.80 47.42
C THR A 399 7.03 11.95 47.28
N PRO A 400 6.24 11.52 48.27
CA PRO A 400 4.80 11.29 48.10
C PRO A 400 3.94 12.55 48.40
N GLU A 401 4.23 13.69 47.76
CA GLU A 401 3.52 14.95 48.05
C GLU A 401 2.81 15.61 46.84
N GLU A 402 2.87 15.00 45.65
CA GLU A 402 2.07 15.43 44.49
C GLU A 402 1.05 14.36 44.08
N GLU A 403 -0.09 14.32 44.78
CA GLU A 403 -1.29 13.66 44.25
C GLU A 403 -1.84 14.47 43.05
N PRO A 404 -2.02 13.88 41.86
CA PRO A 404 -2.74 14.56 40.79
C PRO A 404 -4.20 14.73 41.21
N ASN A 405 -4.70 15.98 41.12
CA ASN A 405 -6.06 16.33 41.53
C ASN A 405 -7.11 15.33 41.00
N ALA A 406 -8.01 14.91 41.89
CA ALA A 406 -9.11 14.00 41.56
C ALA A 406 -9.88 14.48 40.32
N PRO A 407 -10.26 13.57 39.40
CA PRO A 407 -10.62 13.96 38.05
C PRO A 407 -11.86 14.86 38.02
N ALA A 408 -11.65 16.13 37.65
CA ALA A 408 -12.66 16.89 36.93
C ALA A 408 -13.14 16.03 35.76
N ARG A 409 -14.45 16.02 35.49
CA ARG A 409 -15.04 15.21 34.42
C ARG A 409 -14.33 15.53 33.10
N LEU A 410 -13.48 14.60 32.65
CA LEU A 410 -12.75 14.74 31.39
C LEU A 410 -13.79 14.88 30.27
N SER A 411 -13.72 15.98 29.53
CA SER A 411 -14.25 16.00 28.18
C SER A 411 -13.55 14.89 27.39
N GLU A 412 -14.28 14.21 26.52
CA GLU A 412 -13.79 13.08 25.73
C GLU A 412 -12.91 13.57 24.58
N LYS A 413 -11.76 14.15 24.94
CA LYS A 413 -10.71 14.61 24.04
C LYS A 413 -10.12 13.42 23.28
N TYR A 414 -10.33 13.43 21.97
CA TYR A 414 -9.83 12.46 20.99
C TYR A 414 -8.35 12.08 21.24
N ARG A 415 -8.05 10.79 21.35
CA ARG A 415 -6.71 10.29 21.72
C ARG A 415 -6.06 9.49 20.60
N VAL A 416 -4.87 9.92 20.23
CA VAL A 416 -4.01 9.29 19.23
C VAL A 416 -2.76 8.74 19.92
N LEU A 417 -2.40 7.49 19.64
CA LEU A 417 -1.11 6.90 19.93
C LEU A 417 -0.35 6.68 18.61
N LEU A 418 0.80 7.29 18.47
CA LEU A 418 1.79 6.93 17.46
C LEU A 418 2.75 5.89 18.05
N THR A 419 2.86 4.71 17.42
CA THR A 419 3.90 3.72 17.75
C THR A 419 4.88 3.61 16.59
N SER A 420 6.17 3.83 16.84
CA SER A 420 7.20 3.85 15.80
C SER A 420 8.46 3.07 16.21
N PHE A 421 9.00 2.25 15.32
CA PHE A 421 10.23 1.47 15.57
C PHE A 421 11.53 2.28 15.45
N TYR A 422 11.47 3.46 14.82
CA TYR A 422 12.55 4.44 14.76
C TYR A 422 12.02 5.78 15.30
N CYS A 423 12.83 6.51 16.06
CA CYS A 423 12.38 7.79 16.59
C CYS A 423 12.13 8.78 15.43
N PRO A 424 10.95 9.46 15.38
CA PRO A 424 10.70 10.52 14.41
C PRO A 424 11.68 11.68 14.61
N THR A 425 12.58 11.88 13.64
CA THR A 425 13.63 12.93 13.64
C THR A 425 13.89 13.40 12.21
N ARG A 426 14.45 14.60 12.04
CA ARG A 426 14.85 15.12 10.70
C ARG A 426 15.95 14.30 10.02
N ALA A 427 16.69 13.49 10.78
CA ALA A 427 17.87 12.73 10.30
C ALA A 427 17.55 11.61 9.30
N HIS A 428 16.26 11.28 9.10
CA HIS A 428 15.78 10.33 8.08
C HIS A 428 14.39 10.72 7.55
N ALA A 429 14.09 10.35 6.30
CA ALA A 429 13.01 10.98 5.54
C ALA A 429 11.55 10.58 5.89
N GLY A 430 11.16 9.33 6.11
CA GLY A 430 11.34 8.65 7.38
C GLY A 430 10.62 9.38 8.53
N GLY A 431 11.41 9.75 9.53
CA GLY A 431 10.98 10.50 10.69
C GLY A 431 10.47 11.90 10.36
N LEU A 432 11.06 12.60 9.38
CA LEU A 432 10.60 13.92 8.94
C LEU A 432 9.14 13.88 8.45
N ARG A 433 8.78 12.90 7.60
CA ARG A 433 7.40 12.66 7.15
C ARG A 433 6.43 12.48 8.33
N ILE A 434 6.84 11.73 9.36
CA ILE A 434 6.01 11.49 10.55
C ILE A 434 5.83 12.79 11.33
N LEU A 435 6.92 13.54 11.59
CA LEU A 435 6.87 14.82 12.30
C LEU A 435 5.96 15.82 11.59
N ASP A 436 6.13 16.06 10.29
CA ASP A 436 5.28 17.01 9.56
C ASP A 436 3.80 16.62 9.55
N MET A 437 3.49 15.34 9.32
CA MET A 437 2.11 14.84 9.30
C MET A 437 1.44 15.01 10.67
N TYR A 438 2.16 14.75 11.75
CA TYR A 438 1.66 14.91 13.11
C TYR A 438 1.63 16.38 13.57
N ALA A 439 2.54 17.24 13.09
CA ALA A 439 2.45 18.70 13.28
C ALA A 439 1.20 19.28 12.58
N LEU A 440 0.87 18.81 11.37
CA LEU A 440 -0.38 19.18 10.71
C LEU A 440 -1.61 18.67 11.50
N LEU A 441 -1.58 17.42 11.97
CA LEU A 441 -2.67 16.87 12.81
C LEU A 441 -2.82 17.68 14.11
N ARG A 442 -1.72 18.10 14.73
CA ARG A 442 -1.70 18.95 15.93
C ARG A 442 -2.33 20.32 15.65
N ALA A 443 -1.99 20.95 14.53
CA ALA A 443 -2.51 22.25 14.10
C ALA A 443 -3.99 22.22 13.65
N LYS A 444 -4.49 21.05 13.22
CA LYS A 444 -5.89 20.84 12.78
C LYS A 444 -6.81 20.33 13.88
N CYS A 445 -6.28 19.55 14.82
CA CYS A 445 -6.98 19.00 15.97
C CYS A 445 -6.25 19.42 17.27
N PRO A 446 -6.29 20.71 17.65
CA PRO A 446 -5.56 21.23 18.82
C PRO A 446 -6.06 20.61 20.13
N ASP A 447 -7.34 20.23 20.22
CA ASP A 447 -7.93 19.65 21.42
C ASP A 447 -7.66 18.14 21.61
N ALA A 448 -7.11 17.45 20.61
CA ALA A 448 -6.75 16.03 20.74
C ALA A 448 -5.61 15.82 21.76
N ARG A 449 -5.37 14.57 22.17
CA ARG A 449 -4.12 14.16 22.83
C ARG A 449 -3.34 13.25 21.89
N ILE A 450 -2.08 13.55 21.65
CA ILE A 450 -1.20 12.79 20.74
C ILE A 450 0.02 12.31 21.52
N ASP A 451 0.09 11.02 21.78
CA ASP A 451 1.19 10.37 22.48
C ASP A 451 2.12 9.65 21.48
N LEU A 452 3.43 9.66 21.72
CA LEU A 452 4.43 8.88 20.97
C LEU A 452 4.99 7.74 21.84
N PHE A 453 5.04 6.53 21.30
CA PHE A 453 5.77 5.38 21.85
C PHE A 453 6.82 4.91 20.84
N THR A 454 8.09 4.91 21.23
CA THR A 454 9.21 4.55 20.33
C THR A 454 10.33 3.83 21.05
N CYS A 455 11.08 3.04 20.29
CA CYS A 455 12.42 2.61 20.67
C CYS A 455 13.31 3.85 20.86
N SER A 456 14.28 3.74 21.78
CA SER A 456 15.36 4.70 22.02
C SER A 456 16.69 4.04 21.72
N ARG A 457 17.44 4.58 20.76
CA ARG A 457 18.72 4.07 20.28
C ARG A 457 19.79 5.16 20.38
N PRO A 458 20.46 5.29 21.53
CA PRO A 458 21.50 6.29 21.74
C PRO A 458 22.59 6.25 20.66
N GLY A 459 22.82 7.38 20.00
CA GLY A 459 23.79 7.51 18.89
C GLY A 459 23.22 7.21 17.49
N ILE A 460 21.99 6.72 17.38
CA ILE A 460 21.23 6.62 16.13
C ILE A 460 20.12 7.68 16.11
N ASP A 461 19.35 7.76 17.18
CA ASP A 461 18.31 8.78 17.35
C ASP A 461 18.95 10.13 17.71
N TRP A 462 18.50 11.18 17.00
CA TRP A 462 18.93 12.57 17.18
C TRP A 462 18.06 13.29 18.23
N SER A 463 18.13 14.62 18.30
CA SER A 463 17.35 15.39 19.28
C SER A 463 15.84 15.13 19.15
N LEU A 464 15.17 15.14 20.30
CA LEU A 464 13.73 14.98 20.45
C LEU A 464 12.97 16.32 20.34
N ASP A 465 13.64 17.46 20.10
CA ASP A 465 13.03 18.79 20.16
C ASP A 465 11.80 18.94 19.25
N ASP A 466 11.88 18.48 17.99
CA ASP A 466 10.73 18.48 17.08
C ASP A 466 9.58 17.61 17.58
N ALA A 467 9.89 16.46 18.20
CA ALA A 467 8.88 15.56 18.76
C ALA A 467 8.24 16.16 20.03
N ASN A 468 9.02 16.80 20.90
CA ASN A 468 8.56 17.50 22.09
C ASN A 468 7.62 18.69 21.77
N ALA A 469 7.72 19.26 20.57
CA ALA A 469 6.82 20.30 20.07
C ALA A 469 5.47 19.75 19.52
N ILE A 470 5.34 18.44 19.36
CA ILE A 470 4.21 17.79 18.66
C ILE A 470 3.44 16.81 19.56
N PHE A 471 4.14 16.05 20.42
CA PHE A 471 3.56 14.99 21.24
C PHE A 471 3.40 15.40 22.70
N ASP A 472 2.23 15.14 23.29
CA ASP A 472 1.90 15.49 24.67
C ASP A 472 2.69 14.64 25.69
N ASN A 473 2.97 13.37 25.35
CA ASN A 473 3.93 12.51 26.05
C ASN A 473 4.84 11.80 25.03
N ILE A 474 6.08 11.51 25.43
CA ILE A 474 6.98 10.62 24.69
C ILE A 474 7.42 9.48 25.60
N TYR A 475 7.02 8.26 25.26
CA TYR A 475 7.36 7.02 25.96
C TYR A 475 8.53 6.33 25.24
N LEU A 476 9.64 6.16 25.95
CA LEU A 476 10.90 5.62 25.41
C LEU A 476 11.23 4.26 26.04
N THR A 477 11.34 3.23 25.20
CA THR A 477 11.87 1.91 25.60
C THR A 477 13.21 1.60 24.92
N ASN A 478 14.02 0.76 25.56
CA ASN A 478 15.21 0.15 24.97
C ASN A 478 14.91 -1.24 24.34
N SER A 479 13.63 -1.64 24.30
CA SER A 479 13.12 -2.88 23.70
C SER A 479 12.85 -2.68 22.21
N ASP A 480 13.25 -3.66 21.39
CA ASP A 480 12.85 -3.75 19.98
C ASP A 480 11.43 -4.35 19.81
N ASP A 481 10.81 -4.86 20.88
CA ASP A 481 9.47 -5.47 20.89
C ASP A 481 8.44 -4.51 21.49
N LEU A 482 8.09 -3.46 20.73
CA LEU A 482 7.13 -2.43 21.12
C LEU A 482 5.74 -3.04 21.39
N ASN A 483 5.34 -3.10 22.67
CA ASN A 483 4.13 -3.80 23.12
C ASN A 483 3.29 -2.96 24.12
N PRO A 484 1.96 -3.19 24.21
CA PRO A 484 1.08 -2.40 25.08
C PRO A 484 1.32 -2.51 26.60
N GLU A 485 1.82 -3.63 27.12
CA GLU A 485 2.06 -3.76 28.58
C GLU A 485 3.32 -3.00 29.00
N GLU A 486 4.33 -2.90 28.14
CA GLU A 486 5.48 -2.02 28.36
C GLU A 486 5.10 -0.53 28.28
N LEU A 487 4.27 -0.15 27.31
CA LEU A 487 3.68 1.20 27.27
C LEU A 487 2.90 1.50 28.56
N ARG A 488 2.08 0.54 29.04
CA ARG A 488 1.34 0.66 30.30
C ARG A 488 2.26 0.81 31.51
N LEU A 489 3.40 0.12 31.56
CA LEU A 489 4.41 0.31 32.61
C LEU A 489 5.03 1.71 32.57
N LEU A 490 5.36 2.22 31.38
CA LEU A 490 5.80 3.61 31.18
C LEU A 490 4.71 4.64 31.53
N GLN A 491 3.43 4.26 31.43
CA GLN A 491 2.26 5.02 31.91
C GLN A 491 1.97 4.83 33.42
N GLY A 492 2.89 4.26 34.19
CA GLY A 492 2.73 4.07 35.64
C GLY A 492 1.68 3.01 36.02
N GLY A 493 1.40 2.06 35.13
CA GLY A 493 0.38 1.01 35.29
C GLY A 493 -1.02 1.40 34.80
N LEU A 494 -1.25 2.66 34.43
CA LEU A 494 -2.53 3.18 33.97
C LEU A 494 -2.97 2.51 32.66
N SER A 495 -4.19 1.98 32.61
CA SER A 495 -4.78 1.44 31.39
C SER A 495 -5.38 2.57 30.54
N VAL A 496 -4.56 3.20 29.71
CA VAL A 496 -5.01 4.22 28.75
C VAL A 496 -5.67 3.56 27.53
N ARG A 497 -6.82 4.10 27.11
CA ARG A 497 -7.48 3.78 25.83
C ARG A 497 -7.25 4.92 24.84
N TYR A 498 -7.11 4.55 23.57
CA TYR A 498 -6.91 5.45 22.45
C TYR A 498 -8.01 5.26 21.42
N ASP A 499 -8.41 6.34 20.75
CA ASP A 499 -9.38 6.29 19.65
C ASP A 499 -8.70 5.84 18.35
N LEU A 500 -7.42 6.18 18.19
CA LEU A 500 -6.57 5.81 17.06
C LEU A 500 -5.19 5.38 17.54
N VAL A 501 -4.69 4.27 16.99
CA VAL A 501 -3.29 3.82 17.11
C VAL A 501 -2.71 3.73 15.70
N ASP A 502 -1.61 4.45 15.42
CA ASP A 502 -0.86 4.34 14.17
C ASP A 502 0.42 3.52 14.40
N LEU A 503 0.59 2.47 13.59
CA LEU A 503 1.72 1.54 13.65
C LEU A 503 2.65 1.83 12.46
N GLN A 504 3.72 2.60 12.71
CA GLN A 504 4.73 2.94 11.73
C GLN A 504 5.81 1.84 11.65
N PHE A 505 6.22 1.51 10.41
CA PHE A 505 7.17 0.44 10.07
C PHE A 505 6.68 -0.99 10.42
N HIS A 506 7.13 -2.00 9.67
CA HIS A 506 6.64 -3.40 9.78
C HIS A 506 6.85 -4.03 11.15
N GLN A 507 7.86 -3.59 11.90
CA GLN A 507 8.18 -4.14 13.21
C GLN A 507 7.06 -3.89 14.23
N THR A 508 6.39 -2.74 14.19
CA THR A 508 5.29 -2.41 15.13
C THR A 508 4.02 -3.22 14.84
N ALA A 509 3.77 -3.52 13.56
CA ALA A 509 2.63 -4.32 13.12
C ALA A 509 2.63 -5.76 13.66
N ARG A 510 3.79 -6.30 14.06
CA ARG A 510 3.90 -7.62 14.73
C ARG A 510 3.11 -7.73 16.03
N ARG A 511 2.79 -6.60 16.68
CA ARG A 511 1.97 -6.53 17.90
C ARG A 511 0.57 -5.93 17.66
N MET A 512 0.13 -5.80 16.40
CA MET A 512 -1.14 -5.17 16.02
C MET A 512 -2.36 -5.73 16.76
N ASP A 513 -2.46 -7.05 16.92
CA ASP A 513 -3.59 -7.69 17.63
C ASP A 513 -3.63 -7.31 19.12
N ALA A 514 -2.48 -6.99 19.73
CA ALA A 514 -2.39 -6.49 21.10
C ALA A 514 -2.72 -4.99 21.18
N PHE A 515 -2.23 -4.17 20.23
CA PHE A 515 -2.59 -2.75 20.15
C PHE A 515 -4.09 -2.54 19.94
N ARG A 516 -4.78 -3.44 19.24
CA ARG A 516 -6.24 -3.46 19.09
C ARG A 516 -7.01 -3.64 20.41
N ALA A 517 -6.38 -4.06 21.51
CA ALA A 517 -7.01 -4.08 22.83
C ALA A 517 -7.13 -2.67 23.47
N ILE A 518 -6.20 -1.77 23.13
CA ILE A 518 -6.15 -0.39 23.66
C ILE A 518 -6.63 0.67 22.66
N GLY A 519 -6.60 0.39 21.36
CA GLY A 519 -7.00 1.31 20.28
C GLY A 519 -8.36 0.96 19.63
N SER A 520 -9.26 1.94 19.51
CA SER A 520 -10.55 1.78 18.81
C SER A 520 -10.41 1.63 17.29
N LYS A 521 -9.44 2.31 16.68
CA LYS A 521 -9.00 2.17 15.28
C LYS A 521 -7.50 1.91 15.24
N VAL A 522 -7.04 0.96 14.43
CA VAL A 522 -5.61 0.65 14.23
C VAL A 522 -5.21 0.85 12.78
N ILE A 523 -4.24 1.73 12.54
CA ILE A 523 -3.65 2.03 11.23
C ILE A 523 -2.30 1.32 11.11
N PHE A 524 -1.94 0.90 9.90
CA PHE A 524 -0.61 0.41 9.57
C PHE A 524 0.03 1.27 8.48
N THR A 525 1.26 1.74 8.72
CA THR A 525 2.05 2.53 7.78
C THR A 525 3.39 1.81 7.53
N PRO A 526 3.53 0.96 6.49
CA PRO A 526 4.75 0.21 6.22
C PRO A 526 5.98 1.07 5.85
N MET A 527 5.77 2.34 5.46
CA MET A 527 6.78 3.29 4.94
C MET A 527 7.39 2.89 3.58
N GLU A 528 7.76 1.63 3.37
CA GLU A 528 8.12 1.03 2.07
C GLU A 528 7.50 -0.37 1.95
N SER A 529 7.12 -0.83 0.74
CA SER A 529 6.55 -2.18 0.60
C SER A 529 7.64 -3.25 0.49
N LEU A 530 7.74 -4.10 1.51
CA LEU A 530 8.64 -5.27 1.50
C LEU A 530 8.19 -6.32 0.48
N ALA A 531 6.88 -6.51 0.30
CA ALA A 531 6.34 -7.42 -0.71
C ALA A 531 6.72 -7.00 -2.13
N LYS A 532 6.70 -5.69 -2.41
CA LYS A 532 7.14 -5.13 -3.69
C LYS A 532 8.67 -5.15 -3.85
N ALA A 533 9.42 -4.85 -2.80
CA ALA A 533 10.88 -4.93 -2.84
C ALA A 533 11.35 -6.36 -3.12
N PHE A 534 10.74 -7.36 -2.46
CA PHE A 534 11.00 -8.78 -2.71
C PHE A 534 10.61 -9.21 -4.13
N TYR A 535 9.45 -8.76 -4.63
CA TYR A 535 9.04 -8.98 -6.03
C TYR A 535 10.07 -8.43 -7.03
N LEU A 536 10.55 -7.20 -6.84
CA LEU A 536 11.57 -6.59 -7.70
C LEU A 536 12.92 -7.33 -7.60
N GLU A 537 13.28 -7.86 -6.43
CA GLU A 537 14.47 -8.70 -6.25
C GLU A 537 14.34 -10.05 -7.00
N LEU A 538 13.18 -10.71 -6.95
CA LEU A 538 12.89 -11.91 -7.75
C LEU A 538 13.00 -11.63 -9.26
N VAL A 539 12.33 -10.58 -9.75
CA VAL A 539 12.37 -10.20 -11.17
C VAL A 539 13.81 -9.89 -11.62
N ALA A 540 14.59 -9.17 -10.79
CA ALA A 540 15.99 -8.91 -11.07
C ALA A 540 16.88 -10.17 -11.05
N MET A 541 16.56 -11.15 -10.21
CA MET A 541 17.27 -12.44 -10.15
C MET A 541 17.03 -13.28 -11.41
N PHE A 542 15.77 -13.41 -11.85
CA PHE A 542 15.41 -14.13 -13.08
C PHE A 542 16.07 -13.49 -14.32
N ARG A 543 15.98 -12.16 -14.46
CA ARG A 543 16.64 -11.42 -15.56
C ARG A 543 18.18 -11.52 -15.56
N ARG A 544 18.80 -11.97 -14.46
CA ARG A 544 20.26 -12.14 -14.31
C ARG A 544 20.72 -13.61 -14.29
N GLY A 545 19.80 -14.57 -14.36
CA GLY A 545 20.11 -16.01 -14.46
C GLY A 545 20.93 -16.60 -13.30
N ASN A 546 20.91 -15.98 -12.11
CA ASN A 546 21.82 -16.32 -11.03
C ASN A 546 21.09 -16.80 -9.76
N LEU A 547 21.19 -18.10 -9.45
CA LEU A 547 20.48 -18.77 -8.36
C LEU A 547 21.12 -18.63 -6.96
N HIS A 548 22.19 -17.85 -6.81
CA HIS A 548 22.88 -17.63 -5.53
C HIS A 548 22.09 -16.70 -4.58
N GLY A 549 20.96 -17.18 -4.03
CA GLY A 549 20.12 -16.37 -3.13
C GLY A 549 19.07 -17.08 -2.27
N ILE A 550 18.84 -18.40 -2.41
CA ILE A 550 17.62 -19.09 -1.92
C ILE A 550 17.26 -18.79 -0.45
N ARG A 551 18.22 -18.74 0.49
CA ARG A 551 17.94 -18.40 1.92
C ARG A 551 17.45 -16.96 2.13
N ARG A 552 17.91 -16.01 1.30
CA ARG A 552 17.46 -14.61 1.31
C ARG A 552 16.05 -14.50 0.72
N LEU A 553 15.74 -15.31 -0.30
CA LEU A 553 14.38 -15.38 -0.87
C LEU A 553 13.34 -15.84 0.14
N ALA A 554 13.64 -16.88 0.94
CA ALA A 554 12.73 -17.36 1.97
C ALA A 554 12.37 -16.29 3.02
N GLY A 555 13.36 -15.52 3.49
CA GLY A 555 13.14 -14.40 4.40
C GLY A 555 12.36 -13.23 3.77
N GLY A 556 12.65 -12.91 2.50
CA GLY A 556 11.91 -11.91 1.74
C GLY A 556 10.44 -12.29 1.53
N LEU A 557 10.18 -13.56 1.19
CA LEU A 557 8.82 -14.09 1.05
C LEU A 557 8.05 -14.07 2.38
N GLN A 558 8.69 -14.45 3.49
CA GLN A 558 8.06 -14.35 4.81
C GLN A 558 7.69 -12.90 5.14
N ALA A 559 8.61 -11.95 4.94
CA ALA A 559 8.35 -10.53 5.20
C ALA A 559 7.24 -9.95 4.29
N ALA A 560 7.18 -10.39 3.03
CA ALA A 560 6.11 -10.05 2.09
C ALA A 560 4.74 -10.56 2.56
N LEU A 561 4.66 -11.81 3.02
CA LEU A 561 3.43 -12.41 3.53
C LEU A 561 3.01 -11.83 4.89
N GLU A 562 3.97 -11.49 5.76
CA GLU A 562 3.74 -10.72 6.99
C GLU A 562 3.12 -9.35 6.66
N GLU A 563 3.70 -8.58 5.72
CA GLU A 563 3.17 -7.28 5.28
C GLU A 563 1.73 -7.38 4.75
N ILE A 564 1.45 -8.32 3.85
CA ILE A 564 0.11 -8.52 3.28
C ILE A 564 -0.90 -8.93 4.37
N SER A 565 -0.48 -9.72 5.37
CA SER A 565 -1.29 -10.09 6.53
C SER A 565 -1.61 -8.87 7.41
N PHE A 566 -0.64 -8.01 7.68
CA PHE A 566 -0.84 -6.77 8.43
C PHE A 566 -1.78 -5.80 7.70
N CYS A 567 -1.66 -5.67 6.37
CA CYS A 567 -2.56 -4.85 5.55
C CYS A 567 -4.04 -5.27 5.70
N ARG A 568 -4.30 -6.59 5.73
CA ARG A 568 -5.66 -7.16 5.94
C ARG A 568 -6.19 -6.94 7.35
N LYS A 569 -5.32 -7.00 8.36
CA LYS A 569 -5.66 -6.87 9.79
C LYS A 569 -5.90 -5.43 10.24
N ALA A 570 -5.30 -4.45 9.58
CA ALA A 570 -5.47 -3.04 9.90
C ALA A 570 -6.89 -2.55 9.57
N ASP A 571 -7.30 -1.44 10.19
CA ASP A 571 -8.55 -0.75 9.85
C ASP A 571 -8.39 0.14 8.62
N GLU A 572 -7.19 0.72 8.46
CA GLU A 572 -6.70 1.40 7.26
C GLU A 572 -5.20 1.10 7.11
N THR A 573 -4.68 1.00 5.88
CA THR A 573 -3.24 0.94 5.62
C THR A 573 -2.81 2.14 4.77
N VAL A 574 -1.72 2.80 5.16
CA VAL A 574 -1.21 4.02 4.51
C VAL A 574 0.15 3.74 3.86
N CYS A 575 0.19 3.72 2.54
CA CYS A 575 1.43 3.63 1.77
C CYS A 575 1.95 5.01 1.37
N VAL A 576 3.28 5.16 1.29
CA VAL A 576 3.95 6.43 0.98
C VAL A 576 3.99 6.74 -0.52
N SER A 577 3.68 5.78 -1.39
CA SER A 577 3.39 6.04 -2.80
C SER A 577 2.19 5.24 -3.30
N GLU A 578 1.49 5.77 -4.32
CA GLU A 578 0.43 5.04 -5.00
C GLU A 578 0.94 3.77 -5.70
N THR A 579 2.19 3.77 -6.17
CA THR A 579 2.80 2.58 -6.77
C THR A 579 3.02 1.44 -5.77
N ASP A 580 3.05 1.72 -4.46
CA ASP A 580 3.13 0.72 -3.40
C ASP A 580 1.71 0.31 -2.94
N ALA A 581 0.80 1.28 -2.82
CA ALA A 581 -0.61 1.03 -2.50
C ALA A 581 -1.28 0.11 -3.54
N SER A 582 -1.16 0.43 -4.84
CA SER A 582 -1.69 -0.39 -5.92
C SER A 582 -1.05 -1.77 -6.00
N PHE A 583 0.26 -1.91 -5.70
CA PHE A 583 0.89 -3.23 -5.61
C PHE A 583 0.28 -4.05 -4.47
N LEU A 584 0.22 -3.49 -3.26
CA LEU A 584 -0.33 -4.16 -2.08
C LEU A 584 -1.82 -4.50 -2.22
N ARG A 585 -2.61 -3.67 -2.90
CA ARG A 585 -3.99 -4.03 -3.28
C ARG A 585 -4.03 -5.25 -4.21
N ARG A 586 -3.20 -5.28 -5.27
CA ARG A 586 -3.13 -6.38 -6.25
C ARG A 586 -2.68 -7.71 -5.63
N VAL A 587 -1.66 -7.72 -4.76
CA VAL A 587 -1.24 -8.94 -4.02
C VAL A 587 -2.14 -9.28 -2.82
N GLY A 588 -3.32 -8.66 -2.73
CA GLY A 588 -4.40 -9.07 -1.85
C GLY A 588 -4.36 -8.48 -0.43
N GLY A 589 -3.69 -7.35 -0.21
CA GLY A 589 -3.77 -6.55 1.03
C GLY A 589 -5.17 -5.94 1.28
N GLY A 590 -6.01 -5.84 0.24
CA GLY A 590 -7.42 -5.48 0.33
C GLY A 590 -7.72 -3.98 0.14
N GLY A 591 -9.01 -3.64 0.01
CA GLY A 591 -9.49 -2.29 -0.33
C GLY A 591 -9.22 -1.19 0.70
N LYS A 592 -8.68 -1.54 1.87
CA LYS A 592 -8.26 -0.61 2.94
C LYS A 592 -6.85 -0.01 2.73
N VAL A 593 -6.14 -0.41 1.68
CA VAL A 593 -4.79 0.09 1.37
C VAL A 593 -4.91 1.38 0.54
N ARG A 594 -4.50 2.50 1.12
CA ARG A 594 -4.54 3.85 0.54
C ARG A 594 -3.13 4.40 0.35
N SER A 595 -2.98 5.39 -0.53
CA SER A 595 -1.77 6.19 -0.64
C SER A 595 -1.95 7.53 0.07
N ILE A 596 -0.95 7.92 0.87
CA ILE A 596 -0.77 9.30 1.33
C ILE A 596 0.71 9.65 1.13
N GLU A 597 0.98 10.25 -0.03
CA GLU A 597 2.31 10.67 -0.45
C GLU A 597 2.93 11.66 0.54
N THR A 598 4.26 11.65 0.63
CA THR A 598 5.01 12.61 1.45
C THR A 598 4.84 14.04 0.93
N GLY A 599 4.27 14.91 1.76
CA GLY A 599 4.23 16.35 1.49
C GLY A 599 5.61 17.01 1.65
N ILE A 600 5.77 18.19 1.05
CA ILE A 600 6.91 19.09 1.28
C ILE A 600 6.92 19.45 2.76
N SER A 601 8.05 19.24 3.42
CA SER A 601 8.20 19.46 4.85
C SER A 601 7.93 20.91 5.25
N GLN A 602 7.01 21.10 6.20
CA GLN A 602 6.74 22.38 6.86
C GLN A 602 7.85 22.71 7.87
N ILE A 603 8.52 21.67 8.40
CA ILE A 603 9.66 21.77 9.32
C ILE A 603 10.96 22.20 8.60
N GLU A 604 11.18 21.75 7.36
CA GLU A 604 12.37 22.08 6.55
C GLU A 604 12.17 23.28 5.60
N PHE A 605 10.95 23.50 5.09
CA PHE A 605 10.64 24.55 4.10
C PHE A 605 9.53 25.51 4.57
N GLY A 606 9.36 25.68 5.88
CA GLY A 606 8.25 26.44 6.47
C GLY A 606 8.09 27.86 5.92
N ASP A 607 9.20 28.60 5.81
CA ASP A 607 9.24 29.93 5.21
C ASP A 607 8.83 29.91 3.74
N ALA A 608 9.34 28.94 2.97
CA ALA A 608 9.03 28.78 1.55
C ALA A 608 7.57 28.36 1.28
N LEU A 609 6.92 27.73 2.25
CA LEU A 609 5.49 27.39 2.23
C LEU A 609 4.59 28.53 2.75
N SER A 610 5.16 29.62 3.28
CA SER A 610 4.38 30.76 3.76
C SER A 610 3.69 31.52 2.59
N PRO A 611 2.47 32.10 2.79
CA PRO A 611 1.76 32.82 1.73
C PRO A 611 2.48 34.06 1.19
N GLY A 612 3.45 34.61 1.94
CA GLY A 612 4.25 35.78 1.54
C GLY A 612 5.54 35.44 0.79
N PHE A 613 5.91 34.16 0.65
CA PHE A 613 7.20 33.79 0.07
C PHE A 613 7.23 33.92 -1.46
N VAL A 614 8.05 34.86 -1.91
CA VAL A 614 8.43 35.07 -3.32
C VAL A 614 9.84 34.49 -3.52
N PRO A 615 10.02 33.45 -4.35
CA PRO A 615 11.35 32.93 -4.67
C PRO A 615 12.23 33.99 -5.36
N ALA A 616 13.55 33.92 -5.13
CA ALA A 616 14.52 34.70 -5.87
C ALA A 616 14.42 34.40 -7.39
N GLN A 617 14.57 35.44 -8.22
CA GLN A 617 14.44 35.30 -9.67
C GLN A 617 15.62 34.55 -10.29
N ALA A 618 15.41 33.90 -11.43
CA ALA A 618 16.44 33.14 -12.15
C ALA A 618 17.74 33.94 -12.41
N ALA A 619 17.59 35.25 -12.65
CA ALA A 619 18.70 36.18 -12.89
C ALA A 619 19.56 36.48 -11.64
N SER A 620 18.98 36.41 -10.43
CA SER A 620 19.69 36.65 -9.17
C SER A 620 20.28 35.38 -8.53
N LYS A 621 19.97 34.20 -9.07
CA LYS A 621 20.55 32.91 -8.66
C LYS A 621 21.87 32.64 -9.39
N ASN A 622 22.79 31.91 -8.75
CA ASN A 622 24.09 31.57 -9.36
C ASN A 622 23.92 30.60 -10.54
N ALA A 623 24.86 30.62 -11.50
CA ALA A 623 24.90 29.72 -12.67
C ALA A 623 25.31 28.29 -12.29
N LYS A 624 24.53 27.68 -11.40
CA LYS A 624 24.83 26.47 -10.65
C LYS A 624 23.73 25.43 -10.82
N LEU A 625 24.12 24.19 -11.08
CA LEU A 625 23.25 23.01 -10.89
C LEU A 625 23.40 22.52 -9.44
N ILE A 626 22.33 21.99 -8.84
CA ILE A 626 22.39 21.29 -7.54
C ILE A 626 21.84 19.86 -7.62
N TYR A 627 22.57 18.93 -7.01
CA TYR A 627 22.08 17.59 -6.67
C TYR A 627 22.00 17.44 -5.15
N VAL A 628 20.85 16.98 -4.65
CA VAL A 628 20.63 16.69 -3.23
C VAL A 628 20.32 15.21 -3.07
N ALA A 629 21.05 14.51 -2.21
CA ALA A 629 20.88 13.07 -2.04
C ALA A 629 21.42 12.51 -0.71
N TYR A 630 20.94 11.32 -0.35
CA TYR A 630 21.55 10.49 0.68
C TYR A 630 22.49 9.47 0.04
N PHE A 631 23.79 9.62 0.31
CA PHE A 631 24.89 8.82 -0.23
C PHE A 631 25.19 7.55 0.59
N GLY A 632 24.28 7.16 1.49
CA GLY A 632 24.16 5.75 1.91
C GLY A 632 23.31 4.90 0.96
N SER A 633 22.69 5.50 -0.07
CA SER A 633 21.91 4.77 -1.09
C SER A 633 22.70 4.59 -2.38
N GLN A 634 22.87 3.34 -2.81
CA GLN A 634 23.58 3.00 -4.05
C GLN A 634 22.93 3.66 -5.28
N THR A 635 21.60 3.74 -5.35
CA THR A 635 20.91 4.37 -6.51
C THR A 635 21.16 5.87 -6.62
N ASN A 636 21.44 6.56 -5.50
CA ASN A 636 21.87 7.96 -5.50
C ASN A 636 23.34 8.11 -5.94
N ILE A 637 24.19 7.14 -5.59
CA ILE A 637 25.61 7.06 -5.98
C ILE A 637 25.74 6.82 -7.48
N ASP A 638 25.04 5.81 -8.01
CA ASP A 638 25.06 5.43 -9.43
C ASP A 638 24.57 6.59 -10.31
N ALA A 639 23.49 7.26 -9.89
CA ALA A 639 22.95 8.45 -10.53
C ALA A 639 23.96 9.61 -10.61
N LEU A 640 24.76 9.83 -9.56
CA LEU A 640 25.79 10.88 -9.57
C LEU A 640 27.01 10.48 -10.41
N ASN A 641 27.49 9.24 -10.32
CA ASN A 641 28.57 8.74 -11.17
C ASN A 641 28.20 8.89 -12.66
N TRP A 642 27.00 8.43 -13.06
CA TRP A 642 26.50 8.60 -14.43
C TRP A 642 26.47 10.06 -14.87
N PHE A 643 25.97 10.96 -14.02
CA PHE A 643 25.91 12.39 -14.34
C PHE A 643 27.30 13.02 -14.51
N LEU A 644 28.24 12.71 -13.60
CA LEU A 644 29.62 13.22 -13.64
C LEU A 644 30.40 12.71 -14.86
N GLU A 645 30.11 11.49 -15.32
CA GLU A 645 30.76 10.89 -16.49
C GLU A 645 30.16 11.35 -17.82
N HIS A 646 28.82 11.43 -17.92
CA HIS A 646 28.14 11.56 -19.22
C HIS A 646 27.51 12.93 -19.48
N VAL A 647 27.17 13.71 -18.44
CA VAL A 647 26.40 14.96 -18.56
C VAL A 647 27.22 16.19 -18.15
N HIS A 648 27.89 16.12 -16.98
CA HIS A 648 28.69 17.22 -16.44
C HIS A 648 29.75 17.76 -17.42
N PRO A 649 30.51 16.92 -18.19
CA PRO A 649 31.50 17.44 -19.15
C PRO A 649 30.89 18.24 -20.30
N LEU A 650 29.66 17.89 -20.71
CA LEU A 650 28.92 18.59 -21.77
C LEU A 650 28.44 19.96 -21.29
N VAL A 651 27.80 20.03 -20.12
CA VAL A 651 27.36 21.30 -19.51
C VAL A 651 28.55 22.24 -19.27
N LYS A 652 29.65 21.71 -18.73
CA LYS A 652 30.89 22.44 -18.46
C LYS A 652 31.54 23.01 -19.72
N LYS A 653 31.48 22.30 -20.85
CA LYS A 653 31.99 22.78 -22.14
C LYS A 653 31.14 23.91 -22.72
N SER A 654 29.83 23.93 -22.45
CA SER A 654 28.87 24.87 -23.02
C SER A 654 28.58 26.12 -22.16
N VAL A 655 28.81 26.07 -20.84
CA VAL A 655 28.53 27.18 -19.92
C VAL A 655 29.80 27.57 -19.15
N PRO A 656 30.54 28.60 -19.59
CA PRO A 656 31.71 29.09 -18.87
C PRO A 656 31.38 29.55 -17.45
N GLY A 657 32.18 29.13 -16.46
CA GLY A 657 31.97 29.49 -15.05
C GLY A 657 30.86 28.70 -14.33
N TYR A 658 30.25 27.71 -14.98
CA TYR A 658 29.28 26.81 -14.34
C TYR A 658 29.87 26.02 -13.16
N LYS A 659 29.03 25.74 -12.17
CA LYS A 659 29.31 24.87 -11.01
C LYS A 659 28.21 23.83 -10.77
N LEU A 660 28.60 22.62 -10.39
CA LEU A 660 27.72 21.61 -9.81
C LEU A 660 27.92 21.57 -8.29
N SER A 661 26.88 21.79 -7.51
CA SER A 661 26.88 21.56 -6.07
C SER A 661 26.26 20.21 -5.73
N VAL A 662 26.94 19.42 -4.91
CA VAL A 662 26.48 18.12 -4.43
C VAL A 662 26.32 18.19 -2.91
N VAL A 663 25.08 18.06 -2.44
CA VAL A 663 24.70 18.27 -1.04
C VAL A 663 24.03 17.02 -0.48
N GLY A 664 24.34 16.70 0.78
CA GLY A 664 23.67 15.67 1.56
C GLY A 664 24.61 14.66 2.22
N ARG A 665 24.01 13.76 2.99
CA ARG A 665 24.68 12.90 3.97
C ARG A 665 25.18 11.58 3.36
N GLY A 666 26.39 11.14 3.72
CA GLY A 666 26.98 9.86 3.32
C GLY A 666 28.42 10.00 2.79
N ASP A 667 29.04 8.90 2.37
CA ASP A 667 30.42 8.93 1.88
C ASP A 667 30.51 9.45 0.43
N MET A 668 31.20 10.57 0.25
CA MET A 668 31.49 11.18 -1.04
C MET A 668 32.93 10.95 -1.54
N ALA A 669 33.78 10.22 -0.81
CA ALA A 669 35.20 10.06 -1.15
C ALA A 669 35.43 9.51 -2.56
N GLN A 670 34.54 8.62 -3.02
CA GLN A 670 34.54 8.06 -4.39
C GLN A 670 34.41 9.11 -5.51
N PHE A 671 33.79 10.26 -5.25
CA PHE A 671 33.56 11.31 -6.26
C PHE A 671 34.75 12.27 -6.40
N LYS A 672 35.74 12.23 -5.50
CA LYS A 672 36.94 13.09 -5.57
C LYS A 672 37.77 12.88 -6.84
N LYS A 673 37.63 11.74 -7.51
CA LYS A 673 38.23 11.48 -8.84
C LYS A 673 37.68 12.39 -9.96
N TYR A 674 36.57 13.09 -9.73
CA TYR A 674 36.00 14.09 -10.64
C TYR A 674 36.14 15.54 -10.10
N GLU A 675 36.92 15.75 -9.04
CA GLU A 675 37.01 17.05 -8.34
C GLU A 675 37.83 18.07 -9.14
N ASP A 676 37.16 19.17 -9.53
CA ASP A 676 37.78 20.34 -10.15
C ASP A 676 36.99 21.63 -9.83
N ALA A 677 37.44 22.79 -10.33
CA ALA A 677 36.85 24.09 -10.05
C ALA A 677 35.34 24.27 -10.38
N SER A 678 34.74 23.31 -11.11
CA SER A 678 33.31 23.25 -11.43
C SER A 678 32.50 22.21 -10.62
N LEU A 679 33.11 21.50 -9.66
CA LEU A 679 32.43 20.56 -8.76
C LEU A 679 32.62 20.95 -7.28
N GLU A 680 31.52 21.22 -6.58
CA GLU A 680 31.47 21.55 -5.16
C GLU A 680 30.84 20.37 -4.38
N LEU A 681 31.68 19.49 -3.83
CA LEU A 681 31.25 18.41 -2.92
C LEU A 681 31.03 18.99 -1.51
N VAL A 682 29.81 19.44 -1.21
CA VAL A 682 29.48 20.17 0.04
C VAL A 682 29.36 19.23 1.25
N GLY A 683 28.85 18.01 1.03
CA GLY A 683 28.62 17.05 2.12
C GLY A 683 27.33 17.29 2.90
N GLU A 684 27.30 16.83 4.15
CA GLU A 684 26.18 16.96 5.09
C GLU A 684 26.05 18.40 5.60
N VAL A 685 24.83 18.95 5.58
CA VAL A 685 24.52 20.33 5.98
C VAL A 685 23.32 20.35 6.93
N PRO A 686 23.19 21.34 7.84
CA PRO A 686 22.04 21.42 8.77
C PRO A 686 20.70 21.65 8.05
N GLU A 687 20.71 22.41 6.96
CA GLU A 687 19.53 22.77 6.17
C GLU A 687 19.90 22.80 4.67
N ILE A 688 19.13 22.09 3.83
CA ILE A 688 19.37 22.09 2.37
C ILE A 688 18.76 23.31 1.66
N GLY A 689 17.81 24.00 2.30
CA GLY A 689 17.03 25.09 1.71
C GLY A 689 17.90 26.22 1.12
N PRO A 690 18.84 26.81 1.87
CA PRO A 690 19.73 27.85 1.36
C PRO A 690 20.57 27.40 0.16
N HIS A 691 21.05 26.15 0.17
CA HIS A 691 21.86 25.59 -0.93
C HIS A 691 21.04 25.37 -2.20
N ILE A 692 19.77 24.93 -2.06
CA ILE A 692 18.84 24.85 -3.18
C ILE A 692 18.53 26.25 -3.73
N ALA A 693 18.25 27.22 -2.87
CA ALA A 693 17.86 28.57 -3.27
C ALA A 693 18.97 29.32 -4.05
N ASP A 694 20.25 29.06 -3.75
CA ASP A 694 21.42 29.57 -4.49
C ASP A 694 21.50 29.07 -5.95
N ALA A 695 21.06 27.83 -6.20
CA ALA A 695 21.18 27.18 -7.49
C ALA A 695 20.07 27.58 -8.47
N ARG A 696 20.46 27.90 -9.71
CA ARG A 696 19.51 28.22 -10.80
C ARG A 696 18.73 27.00 -11.30
N VAL A 697 19.24 25.77 -11.11
CA VAL A 697 18.61 24.53 -11.59
C VAL A 697 18.89 23.35 -10.65
N GLY A 698 17.89 22.51 -10.38
CA GLY A 698 18.06 21.22 -9.70
C GLY A 698 18.23 20.07 -10.69
N ILE A 699 18.89 18.98 -10.29
CA ILE A 699 18.95 17.76 -11.11
C ILE A 699 18.49 16.53 -10.33
N ALA A 700 17.84 15.60 -11.02
CA ALA A 700 17.51 14.28 -10.47
C ALA A 700 17.65 13.19 -11.55
N PRO A 701 18.90 12.75 -11.86
CA PRO A 701 19.19 11.72 -12.86
C PRO A 701 18.96 10.30 -12.31
N GLY A 702 17.76 10.02 -11.79
CA GLY A 702 17.45 8.74 -11.14
C GLY A 702 17.47 7.55 -12.12
N LEU A 703 18.37 6.60 -11.90
CA LEU A 703 18.52 5.39 -12.74
C LEU A 703 17.65 4.20 -12.27
N GLY A 704 16.98 4.31 -11.13
CA GLY A 704 16.18 3.22 -10.54
C GLY A 704 15.71 3.48 -9.11
N GLY A 705 15.33 2.40 -8.42
CA GLY A 705 14.83 2.42 -7.03
C GLY A 705 13.32 2.64 -6.89
N SER A 706 12.77 2.24 -5.75
CA SER A 706 11.35 2.36 -5.36
C SER A 706 11.08 3.60 -4.48
N GLY A 707 9.81 3.86 -4.17
CA GLY A 707 9.37 4.89 -3.23
C GLY A 707 9.15 6.29 -3.82
N PHE A 708 8.67 7.21 -2.99
CA PHE A 708 8.27 8.56 -3.39
C PHE A 708 9.46 9.51 -3.58
N ARG A 709 9.59 10.14 -4.75
CA ARG A 709 10.79 10.89 -5.16
C ARG A 709 10.71 12.39 -4.90
N GLY A 710 10.49 12.78 -3.64
CA GLY A 710 10.20 14.17 -3.22
C GLY A 710 11.24 15.27 -3.55
N LYS A 711 12.44 14.94 -4.07
CA LYS A 711 13.49 15.92 -4.45
C LYS A 711 12.98 17.00 -5.41
N VAL A 712 12.15 16.60 -6.38
CA VAL A 712 11.52 17.50 -7.36
C VAL A 712 10.72 18.60 -6.64
N ASN A 713 10.00 18.24 -5.58
CA ASN A 713 9.18 19.15 -4.80
C ASN A 713 10.02 20.10 -3.94
N GLN A 714 11.18 19.63 -3.42
CA GLN A 714 12.15 20.45 -2.68
C GLN A 714 12.79 21.54 -3.56
N TYR A 715 13.08 21.23 -4.84
CA TYR A 715 13.52 22.23 -5.81
C TYR A 715 12.38 23.20 -6.18
N ALA A 716 11.21 22.65 -6.51
CA ALA A 716 10.06 23.41 -6.95
C ALA A 716 9.56 24.42 -5.89
N VAL A 717 9.49 24.06 -4.60
CA VAL A 717 9.04 24.98 -3.55
C VAL A 717 9.93 26.21 -3.43
N LEU A 718 11.23 26.09 -3.66
CA LEU A 718 12.20 27.21 -3.65
C LEU A 718 12.33 27.92 -5.02
N GLY A 719 11.41 27.67 -5.95
CA GLY A 719 11.43 28.27 -7.28
C GLY A 719 12.70 27.88 -8.05
N VAL A 720 13.10 26.62 -7.97
CA VAL A 720 14.19 26.04 -8.74
C VAL A 720 13.59 25.02 -9.72
N PRO A 721 13.65 25.25 -11.04
CA PRO A 721 13.24 24.25 -12.02
C PRO A 721 14.28 23.12 -12.06
N CYS A 722 13.89 21.94 -12.52
CA CYS A 722 14.82 20.81 -12.55
C CYS A 722 14.76 19.97 -13.84
N VAL A 723 15.88 19.28 -14.09
CA VAL A 723 16.02 18.27 -15.15
C VAL A 723 16.04 16.89 -14.50
N VAL A 724 15.23 15.97 -15.03
CA VAL A 724 14.97 14.66 -14.41
C VAL A 724 14.97 13.53 -15.45
N SER A 725 15.23 12.31 -15.02
CA SER A 725 15.00 11.11 -15.83
C SER A 725 13.51 10.72 -15.84
N PRO A 726 13.00 9.98 -16.84
CA PRO A 726 11.61 9.48 -16.86
C PRO A 726 11.24 8.68 -15.60
N VAL A 727 12.15 7.80 -15.17
CA VAL A 727 12.04 6.99 -13.94
C VAL A 727 11.86 7.86 -12.68
N THR A 728 12.30 9.12 -12.73
CA THR A 728 12.15 10.07 -11.62
C THR A 728 10.75 10.69 -11.51
N LEU A 729 9.96 10.72 -12.59
CA LEU A 729 8.58 11.23 -12.56
C LEU A 729 7.51 10.16 -12.30
N GLN A 730 7.87 8.89 -12.16
CA GLN A 730 6.90 7.83 -11.88
C GLN A 730 6.16 8.11 -10.56
N GLY A 731 4.84 8.37 -10.67
CA GLY A 731 3.99 8.77 -9.55
C GLY A 731 4.00 10.26 -9.21
N LEU A 732 4.55 11.13 -10.07
CA LEU A 732 4.53 12.59 -9.89
C LEU A 732 3.76 13.31 -11.00
N ALA A 733 2.95 14.32 -10.65
CA ALA A 733 2.06 15.02 -11.57
C ALA A 733 2.73 16.04 -12.53
N TYR A 734 4.07 16.12 -12.51
CA TYR A 734 4.83 17.06 -13.34
C TYR A 734 4.85 16.64 -14.81
N ARG A 735 4.98 17.62 -15.71
CA ARG A 735 4.90 17.47 -17.17
C ARG A 735 6.08 18.12 -17.88
N ASN A 736 6.62 17.41 -18.87
CA ASN A 736 7.79 17.83 -19.62
C ASN A 736 7.55 19.14 -20.39
N GLY A 737 8.45 20.13 -20.25
CA GLY A 737 8.37 21.43 -20.94
C GLY A 737 7.34 22.43 -20.36
N GLU A 738 6.42 21.96 -19.50
CA GLU A 738 5.49 22.81 -18.75
C GLU A 738 6.06 23.26 -17.41
N ASN A 739 6.53 22.31 -16.59
CA ASN A 739 6.93 22.53 -15.19
C ASN A 739 8.12 21.67 -14.73
N VAL A 740 8.62 20.75 -15.57
CA VAL A 740 9.90 20.04 -15.40
C VAL A 740 10.52 19.75 -16.77
N CYS A 741 11.83 19.55 -16.86
CA CYS A 741 12.46 19.01 -18.07
C CYS A 741 12.75 17.52 -17.90
N VAL A 742 12.29 16.68 -18.82
CA VAL A 742 12.52 15.22 -18.81
C VAL A 742 13.48 14.86 -19.93
N ALA A 743 14.56 14.17 -19.57
CA ALA A 743 15.63 13.77 -20.48
C ALA A 743 15.99 12.30 -20.31
N GLU A 744 16.04 11.57 -21.43
CA GLU A 744 16.33 10.13 -21.45
C GLU A 744 17.81 9.85 -21.74
N SER A 745 18.41 10.59 -22.70
CA SER A 745 19.84 10.49 -23.01
C SER A 745 20.69 11.51 -22.23
N PRO A 746 22.00 11.26 -22.06
CA PRO A 746 22.91 12.25 -21.50
C PRO A 746 22.96 13.58 -22.29
N ALA A 747 22.74 13.52 -23.61
CA ALA A 747 22.77 14.69 -24.48
C ALA A 747 21.53 15.57 -24.30
N ASP A 748 20.34 14.97 -24.12
CA ASP A 748 19.12 15.67 -23.75
C ASP A 748 19.26 16.32 -22.37
N PHE A 749 19.81 15.57 -21.42
CA PHE A 749 19.99 16.03 -20.04
C PHE A 749 20.95 17.23 -19.99
N ALA A 750 22.06 17.15 -20.75
CA ALA A 750 22.98 18.26 -20.91
C ALA A 750 22.33 19.47 -21.59
N ARG A 751 21.60 19.27 -22.70
CA ARG A 751 20.87 20.34 -23.42
C ARG A 751 19.94 21.10 -22.47
N ASP A 752 19.13 20.39 -21.69
CA ASP A 752 18.10 21.03 -20.88
C ASP A 752 18.68 21.65 -19.60
N CYS A 753 19.77 21.11 -19.06
CA CYS A 753 20.59 21.78 -18.06
C CYS A 753 21.21 23.08 -18.60
N ILE A 754 21.82 23.05 -19.79
CA ILE A 754 22.40 24.24 -20.44
C ILE A 754 21.31 25.28 -20.67
N ARG A 755 20.16 24.88 -21.22
CA ARG A 755 19.03 25.78 -21.48
C ARG A 755 18.53 26.45 -20.19
N LEU A 756 18.27 25.67 -19.13
CA LEU A 756 17.84 26.24 -17.85
C LEU A 756 18.93 27.09 -17.16
N LEU A 757 20.20 26.93 -17.51
CA LEU A 757 21.28 27.80 -17.03
C LEU A 757 21.39 29.13 -17.80
N THR A 758 21.12 29.14 -19.11
CA THR A 758 21.34 30.32 -19.98
C THR A 758 20.06 31.10 -20.34
N ASP A 759 18.93 30.42 -20.53
CA ASP A 759 17.62 31.00 -20.87
C ASP A 759 16.87 31.35 -19.58
N LEU A 760 17.06 32.58 -19.10
CA LEU A 760 16.53 33.05 -17.82
C LEU A 760 14.99 33.19 -17.82
N GLU A 761 14.39 33.47 -18.98
CA GLU A 761 12.93 33.55 -19.12
C GLU A 761 12.30 32.15 -19.06
N PHE A 762 12.86 31.19 -19.80
CA PHE A 762 12.45 29.79 -19.70
C PHE A 762 12.65 29.24 -18.29
N ASN A 763 13.80 29.53 -17.66
CA ASN A 763 14.05 29.14 -16.27
C ASN A 763 12.96 29.71 -15.33
N GLN A 764 12.67 31.01 -15.40
CA GLN A 764 11.68 31.66 -14.53
C GLN A 764 10.26 31.13 -14.77
N ARG A 765 9.88 30.86 -16.03
CA ARG A 765 8.59 30.25 -16.38
C ARG A 765 8.47 28.85 -15.77
N MET A 766 9.47 27.99 -15.99
CA MET A 766 9.51 26.63 -15.46
C MET A 766 9.51 26.63 -13.92
N ALA A 767 10.28 27.52 -13.29
CA ALA A 767 10.34 27.69 -11.84
C ALA A 767 8.97 28.04 -11.21
N THR A 768 8.25 28.97 -11.85
CA THR A 768 6.94 29.44 -11.39
C THR A 768 5.88 28.34 -11.54
N ALA A 769 5.87 27.65 -12.68
CA ALA A 769 4.97 26.53 -12.94
C ALA A 769 5.24 25.33 -12.00
N ALA A 770 6.52 25.00 -11.76
CA ALA A 770 6.93 23.98 -10.81
C ALA A 770 6.47 24.30 -9.38
N ARG A 771 6.72 25.54 -8.88
CA ARG A 771 6.32 25.95 -7.53
C ARG A 771 4.80 25.89 -7.34
N LYS A 772 4.03 26.32 -8.33
CA LYS A 772 2.56 26.27 -8.27
C LYS A 772 2.08 24.83 -8.06
N LEU A 773 2.48 23.91 -8.95
CA LEU A 773 2.11 22.49 -8.89
C LEU A 773 2.57 21.84 -7.57
N ALA A 774 3.78 22.18 -7.09
CA ALA A 774 4.33 21.69 -5.84
C ALA A 774 3.47 22.06 -4.62
N ILE A 775 2.97 23.30 -4.54
CA ILE A 775 2.08 23.73 -3.45
C ILE A 775 0.71 23.07 -3.58
N GLU A 776 0.13 23.06 -4.78
CA GLU A 776 -1.24 22.59 -5.04
C GLU A 776 -1.40 21.08 -4.85
N HIS A 777 -0.39 20.27 -5.23
CA HIS A 777 -0.46 18.81 -5.19
C HIS A 777 0.42 18.15 -4.13
N TYR A 778 1.46 18.84 -3.62
CA TYR A 778 2.48 18.23 -2.76
C TYR A 778 2.77 18.99 -1.47
N SER A 779 1.99 20.00 -1.07
CA SER A 779 2.02 20.51 0.31
C SER A 779 1.32 19.53 1.27
N TRP A 780 1.74 19.46 2.54
CA TRP A 780 1.00 18.67 3.54
C TRP A 780 -0.46 19.14 3.69
N GLN A 781 -0.69 20.44 3.50
CA GLN A 781 -2.01 21.05 3.49
C GLN A 781 -2.88 20.52 2.33
N SER A 782 -2.34 20.30 1.13
CA SER A 782 -3.07 19.67 0.02
C SER A 782 -3.42 18.20 0.29
N LYS A 783 -2.62 17.49 1.09
CA LYS A 783 -2.90 16.10 1.52
C LYS A 783 -3.92 16.02 2.67
N TRP A 784 -4.30 17.14 3.30
CA TRP A 784 -5.20 17.14 4.47
C TRP A 784 -6.56 16.43 4.26
N PRO A 785 -7.24 16.50 3.10
CA PRO A 785 -8.48 15.75 2.88
C PRO A 785 -8.27 14.23 3.00
N GLN A 786 -7.16 13.71 2.47
CA GLN A 786 -6.81 12.28 2.52
C GLN A 786 -6.38 11.88 3.94
N ILE A 787 -5.59 12.72 4.61
CA ILE A 787 -5.17 12.52 6.01
C ILE A 787 -6.38 12.49 6.94
N SER A 788 -7.32 13.45 6.83
CA SER A 788 -8.46 13.54 7.75
C SER A 788 -9.40 12.33 7.69
N ILE A 789 -9.64 11.75 6.50
CA ILE A 789 -10.40 10.49 6.34
C ILE A 789 -9.79 9.33 7.13
N VAL A 790 -8.47 9.29 7.25
CA VAL A 790 -7.75 8.21 7.94
C VAL A 790 -7.51 8.52 9.42
N TYR A 791 -7.08 9.75 9.74
CA TYR A 791 -6.55 10.14 11.05
C TYR A 791 -7.52 10.91 11.96
N VAL A 792 -8.75 11.18 11.53
CA VAL A 792 -9.75 11.92 12.33
C VAL A 792 -11.06 11.12 12.42
N VAL A 793 -11.59 11.01 13.63
CA VAL A 793 -12.89 10.36 13.92
C VAL A 793 -14.01 11.39 13.84
N LYS A 794 -15.20 11.00 13.36
CA LYS A 794 -16.38 11.88 13.26
C LYS A 794 -16.71 12.47 14.63
N GLY A 795 -16.67 13.81 14.74
CA GLY A 795 -16.89 14.56 15.97
C GLY A 795 -15.63 15.17 16.61
N ALA A 796 -14.44 14.96 16.02
CA ALA A 796 -13.17 15.53 16.49
C ALA A 796 -12.69 16.78 15.71
N VAL A 797 -13.62 17.49 15.06
CA VAL A 797 -13.43 18.75 14.29
C VAL A 797 -14.59 19.69 14.57
#